data_AF-A0A3B4V3W0-F1
#
_entry.id   AF-A0A3B4V3W0-F1
#
_cell.length_a   1.000
_cell.length_b   1.000
_cell.length_c   1.000
_cell.angle_alpha   90.00
_cell.angle_beta   90.00
_cell.angle_gamma   90.00
#
_symmetry.space_group_name_H-M   'P 1'
#
loop_
_entity.id
_entity.type
_entity.pdbx_description
1 polymer ?
#
loop_
_entity_poly.entity_id
_entity_poly.type
_entity_poly.pdbx_seq_one_letter_code
_entity_poly.pdbx_strand_id
1 'polypeptide(L)'
;MGLSCGFSRGNMVVAVVLLLLLGGSTGLYFPQNEYIETVYVGQPAGTPILQVHAMLDSDSERPHFYLCWSSLRRPAHSSWFHLDVHTGVLSLNKTLEESDFAFPNQHSWSVKKLVLHAMVLPNFSKKSHCVNRNSPRITLDFVNATLPQCAQTDMKELCFPHRDTSNPHIMENRFPGALRQLRRLTRLNVCPNYTITYNVESDTPAPFAVNENTTELVVTAPLDREESECYRLLLVCTVQTELVITKVETSLDVFVNDEDDNAPYVNGTDTADIVISFNRTKGGSFGTLFVFDRDLTPIYPIDQSHNKYVGTLLNSDPWLDKTFDIKGTFSEKKAAHGGIRETVHDYQLVLKRNLYVNENRTVQLDYLVNDTTYPGLEGTVLLHFNVTILPVQIRFANITQMFTLTRRASVYAQVGRVCVENCQHFDGFSVLYRLEVPDRNVSADLQSCYAAISITQAPDEMWGVLYVNDSGALRRPECQDLQYLVVAQEEHTQQEASTQIHILLDGEANKAGQESQQVLSCAENRRRGDCESVRGLGATTGRCQWRQGTEKGISENYSTCSPDLRTCPDSFCDAVESKDTSICPQDCTKETVIGGHERGLGNGIKAGYGTCYCYSEKCFCEKEDIEEVICDDMCKTIIATSLLLSFVVSILLSSYFIHRYHKNSPKPPIASAEMTFRRPAQAYPISFPANNLRRGSQESIETDTFKIPEDPKWEFPRKNLVLGKTLGEGEFGKVVKATAFRLKGKAGYTTVAVKMLKENASHSELRDLLSEFTLLKQVNHPHVIKMYGACSQDGPLYLIVEYAKYGSLRNFLRESRKVGPSYMGRDANRNSSYLENPDDRALTMGDLISFAWQISRGMQYLAEMKLVHRDLAARNVLVAEGRKMKISDFGLSRDVYEEDSYVKRSKGRIPVKWMAIESLFDHIYTTQSDVWSFGVLLWEIVTLGGNPYPGIAPERLFNLLKTGYRMERPENCSEEMYNLMLRCWKQEPDKRPTFSDISKELEKMMVKSRDYLDLAASTPADALLYDDALSEEDTPLVDCNNAPLPRTLPSTWIENKLYGMSYPNWPEKSPVPLNRHDATNPVFTRYANDSVYANWMALPSPAKAVDKLDS
;
A
#
# COMPACT_ATOMS: atom_id res chain seq x y z
N MET A 1 -51.97 -36.75 -27.61
CA MET A 1 -52.86 -37.71 -26.92
C MET A 1 -52.70 -37.51 -25.43
N GLY A 2 -53.76 -37.57 -24.61
CA GLY A 2 -53.72 -37.19 -23.18
C GLY A 2 -53.66 -35.66 -23.01
N LEU A 3 -54.63 -34.90 -22.46
CA LEU A 3 -55.62 -35.09 -21.37
C LEU A 3 -55.04 -35.13 -19.94
N SER A 4 -55.00 -33.94 -19.33
CA SER A 4 -55.48 -33.60 -17.98
C SER A 4 -55.49 -34.68 -16.88
N CYS A 5 -54.71 -34.43 -15.82
CA CYS A 5 -55.28 -34.14 -14.49
C CYS A 5 -54.29 -33.32 -13.64
N GLY A 6 -54.81 -32.42 -12.80
CA GLY A 6 -54.00 -31.63 -11.86
C GLY A 6 -53.95 -32.24 -10.46
N PHE A 7 -52.97 -31.85 -9.66
CA PHE A 7 -52.93 -32.10 -8.22
C PHE A 7 -52.59 -30.82 -7.46
N SER A 8 -53.14 -30.67 -6.25
CA SER A 8 -53.13 -29.42 -5.49
C SER A 8 -51.73 -29.00 -5.03
N ARG A 9 -51.38 -27.73 -5.25
CA ARG A 9 -50.14 -27.11 -4.75
C ARG A 9 -50.19 -26.78 -3.24
N GLY A 10 -51.33 -26.96 -2.58
CA GLY A 10 -51.54 -26.56 -1.18
C GLY A 10 -50.78 -27.38 -0.13
N ASN A 11 -50.61 -28.69 -0.32
CA ASN A 11 -50.04 -29.56 0.72
C ASN A 11 -48.50 -29.60 0.74
N MET A 12 -47.83 -29.12 -0.32
CA MET A 12 -46.36 -29.05 -0.30
C MET A 12 -45.83 -27.93 0.61
N VAL A 13 -46.58 -26.83 0.75
CA VAL A 13 -46.18 -25.73 1.66
C VAL A 13 -46.24 -26.22 3.11
N VAL A 14 -47.32 -26.87 3.52
CA VAL A 14 -47.43 -27.42 4.89
C VAL A 14 -46.37 -28.49 5.15
N ALA A 15 -46.04 -29.35 4.17
CA ALA A 15 -44.99 -30.35 4.32
C ALA A 15 -43.57 -29.75 4.39
N VAL A 16 -43.28 -28.71 3.60
CA VAL A 16 -41.97 -28.01 3.63
C VAL A 16 -41.84 -27.14 4.87
N VAL A 17 -42.89 -26.46 5.31
CA VAL A 17 -42.90 -25.71 6.58
C VAL A 17 -42.76 -26.67 7.77
N LEU A 18 -43.41 -27.84 7.77
CA LEU A 18 -43.12 -28.88 8.77
C LEU A 18 -41.68 -29.40 8.68
N LEU A 19 -41.11 -29.56 7.48
CA LEU A 19 -39.71 -30.00 7.35
C LEU A 19 -38.68 -28.95 7.77
N LEU A 20 -39.00 -27.65 7.65
CA LEU A 20 -38.19 -26.56 8.19
C LEU A 20 -38.35 -26.45 9.72
N LEU A 21 -39.56 -26.61 10.25
CA LEU A 21 -39.83 -26.71 11.70
C LEU A 21 -39.37 -28.03 12.32
N LEU A 22 -39.07 -29.05 11.51
CA LEU A 22 -38.41 -30.31 11.92
C LEU A 22 -36.91 -30.32 11.60
N GLY A 23 -36.37 -29.21 11.10
CA GLY A 23 -34.94 -28.87 11.17
C GLY A 23 -34.54 -28.47 12.59
N GLY A 24 -35.03 -29.20 13.59
CA GLY A 24 -34.85 -28.88 15.00
C GLY A 24 -33.37 -28.74 15.35
N SER A 25 -33.01 -27.61 15.94
CA SER A 25 -31.70 -27.39 16.51
C SER A 25 -31.38 -28.54 17.47
N THR A 26 -30.23 -29.19 17.25
CA THR A 26 -29.56 -29.84 18.37
C THR A 26 -29.02 -28.70 19.22
N GLY A 27 -29.67 -28.40 20.35
CA GLY A 27 -29.33 -27.27 21.24
C GLY A 27 -27.98 -27.37 21.96
N LEU A 28 -27.12 -28.26 21.44
CA LEU A 28 -25.84 -28.65 21.98
C LEU A 28 -24.77 -28.38 20.93
N TYR A 29 -24.03 -27.28 21.09
CA TYR A 29 -22.86 -26.98 20.29
C TYR A 29 -21.57 -27.23 21.09
N PHE A 30 -20.49 -27.57 20.38
CA PHE A 30 -19.17 -27.71 20.97
C PHE A 30 -18.50 -26.33 21.02
N PRO A 31 -18.07 -25.81 22.18
CA PRO A 31 -17.45 -24.49 22.27
C PRO A 31 -16.06 -24.42 21.59
N GLN A 32 -15.50 -25.54 21.15
CA GLN A 32 -14.20 -25.63 20.50
C GLN A 32 -14.28 -26.50 19.25
N ASN A 33 -13.81 -25.98 18.11
CA ASN A 33 -13.80 -26.68 16.82
C ASN A 33 -12.65 -27.70 16.69
N GLU A 34 -11.59 -27.57 17.49
CA GLU A 34 -10.48 -28.52 17.53
C GLU A 34 -9.94 -28.71 18.96
N TYR A 35 -9.63 -29.97 19.30
CA TYR A 35 -9.00 -30.39 20.56
C TYR A 35 -7.66 -31.07 20.22
N ILE A 36 -6.58 -30.72 20.91
CA ILE A 36 -5.21 -31.20 20.60
C ILE A 36 -4.54 -31.75 21.86
N GLU A 37 -4.00 -32.98 21.78
CA GLU A 37 -3.27 -33.61 22.89
C GLU A 37 -2.18 -34.56 22.36
N THR A 38 -1.19 -34.89 23.19
CA THR A 38 0.00 -35.69 22.86
C THR A 38 -0.06 -37.07 23.50
N VAL A 39 0.24 -38.11 22.73
CA VAL A 39 0.10 -39.52 23.12
C VAL A 39 1.42 -40.27 22.87
N TYR A 40 1.80 -41.15 23.80
CA TYR A 40 3.14 -41.73 23.92
C TYR A 40 3.12 -43.28 23.93
N VAL A 41 4.24 -43.90 23.56
CA VAL A 41 4.43 -45.36 23.61
C VAL A 41 4.35 -45.85 25.05
N GLY A 42 3.70 -47.00 25.27
CA GLY A 42 3.61 -47.65 26.58
C GLY A 42 2.58 -47.05 27.53
N GLN A 43 1.81 -46.03 27.12
CA GLN A 43 0.67 -45.57 27.92
C GLN A 43 -0.40 -46.67 28.02
N PRO A 44 -0.87 -47.03 29.24
CA PRO A 44 -1.74 -48.17 29.45
C PRO A 44 -3.20 -47.90 29.04
N ALA A 45 -3.94 -48.97 28.75
CA ALA A 45 -5.40 -48.91 28.67
C ALA A 45 -5.99 -48.32 29.98
N GLY A 46 -7.07 -47.54 29.83
CA GLY A 46 -7.70 -46.76 30.90
C GLY A 46 -7.14 -45.33 31.06
N THR A 47 -5.99 -44.99 30.45
CA THR A 47 -5.41 -43.63 30.55
C THR A 47 -6.36 -42.59 29.94
N PRO A 48 -6.78 -41.55 30.69
CA PRO A 48 -7.55 -40.43 30.14
C PRO A 48 -6.64 -39.52 29.32
N ILE A 49 -7.16 -39.03 28.19
CA ILE A 49 -6.42 -38.22 27.22
C ILE A 49 -6.86 -36.75 27.34
N LEU A 50 -8.13 -36.48 27.08
CA LEU A 50 -8.74 -35.15 27.06
C LEU A 50 -10.25 -35.25 27.33
N GLN A 51 -10.92 -34.11 27.50
CA GLN A 51 -12.35 -34.02 27.75
C GLN A 51 -12.99 -33.05 26.73
N VAL A 52 -13.97 -33.52 25.97
CA VAL A 52 -14.79 -32.66 25.09
C VAL A 52 -16.00 -32.11 25.85
N HIS A 53 -16.39 -30.89 25.51
CA HIS A 53 -17.43 -30.13 26.21
C HIS A 53 -18.56 -29.80 25.23
N ALA A 54 -19.77 -29.57 25.74
CA ALA A 54 -20.89 -29.05 24.97
C ALA A 54 -21.64 -28.00 25.82
N MET A 55 -21.96 -26.87 25.20
CA MET A 55 -22.82 -25.84 25.78
C MET A 55 -24.29 -26.24 25.62
N LEU A 56 -25.19 -25.60 26.38
CA LEU A 56 -26.63 -25.91 26.40
C LEU A 56 -27.45 -24.71 25.92
N ASP A 57 -28.39 -24.93 25.01
CA ASP A 57 -29.43 -23.97 24.64
C ASP A 57 -30.67 -24.09 25.57
N SER A 58 -30.84 -25.22 26.27
CA SER A 58 -31.86 -25.39 27.33
C SER A 58 -31.35 -26.18 28.55
N ASP A 59 -31.77 -25.73 29.72
CA ASP A 59 -31.68 -26.41 31.03
C ASP A 59 -32.18 -27.87 31.04
N SER A 60 -33.11 -28.21 30.14
CA SER A 60 -33.70 -29.54 29.99
C SER A 60 -32.80 -30.54 29.24
N GLU A 61 -31.82 -30.07 28.47
CA GLU A 61 -30.96 -30.93 27.65
C GLU A 61 -29.85 -31.61 28.45
N ARG A 62 -29.42 -32.80 28.02
CA ARG A 62 -28.29 -33.52 28.61
C ARG A 62 -27.36 -34.00 27.50
N PRO A 63 -26.07 -33.58 27.47
CA PRO A 63 -25.17 -33.94 26.38
C PRO A 63 -24.75 -35.40 26.48
N HIS A 64 -24.94 -36.14 25.38
CA HIS A 64 -24.47 -37.50 25.20
C HIS A 64 -23.41 -37.55 24.10
N PHE A 65 -22.17 -37.87 24.47
CA PHE A 65 -21.00 -37.81 23.59
C PHE A 65 -20.71 -39.14 22.90
N TYR A 66 -20.33 -39.09 21.63
CA TYR A 66 -19.99 -40.26 20.82
C TYR A 66 -18.86 -39.98 19.82
N LEU A 67 -17.98 -40.95 19.57
CA LEU A 67 -17.06 -40.89 18.43
C LEU A 67 -17.80 -41.20 17.13
N CYS A 68 -17.53 -40.43 16.07
CA CYS A 68 -18.16 -40.56 14.77
C CYS A 68 -17.14 -40.56 13.63
N TRP A 69 -17.55 -41.01 12.43
CA TRP A 69 -16.67 -41.08 11.26
C TRP A 69 -17.32 -40.47 10.01
N SER A 70 -16.52 -39.72 9.25
CA SER A 70 -16.87 -39.14 7.95
C SER A 70 -16.88 -40.14 6.79
N SER A 71 -16.39 -41.37 7.01
CA SER A 71 -16.33 -42.45 6.03
C SER A 71 -17.23 -43.62 6.43
N LEU A 72 -17.78 -44.32 5.42
CA LEU A 72 -18.47 -45.60 5.56
C LEU A 72 -17.58 -46.75 6.08
N ARG A 73 -16.25 -46.57 6.10
CA ARG A 73 -15.31 -47.50 6.73
C ARG A 73 -14.76 -46.92 8.02
N ARG A 74 -15.07 -47.57 9.14
CA ARG A 74 -14.52 -47.26 10.47
C ARG A 74 -12.98 -47.37 10.44
N PRO A 75 -12.20 -46.34 10.86
CA PRO A 75 -10.74 -46.41 10.88
C PRO A 75 -10.21 -47.48 11.83
N ALA A 76 -9.14 -48.19 11.45
CA ALA A 76 -8.60 -49.30 12.24
C ALA A 76 -8.17 -48.90 13.67
N HIS A 77 -7.58 -47.70 13.84
CA HIS A 77 -7.19 -47.15 15.14
C HIS A 77 -8.37 -46.70 16.02
N SER A 78 -9.60 -46.60 15.48
CA SER A 78 -10.76 -46.12 16.25
C SER A 78 -11.32 -47.15 17.25
N SER A 79 -10.70 -48.32 17.37
CA SER A 79 -10.92 -49.28 18.46
C SER A 79 -10.00 -49.04 19.67
N TRP A 80 -8.94 -48.24 19.51
CA TRP A 80 -7.95 -47.92 20.55
C TRP A 80 -8.42 -46.82 21.50
N PHE A 81 -9.55 -46.17 21.22
CA PHE A 81 -10.08 -45.04 21.97
C PHE A 81 -11.51 -45.33 22.42
N HIS A 82 -11.82 -44.94 23.65
CA HIS A 82 -13.16 -44.89 24.20
C HIS A 82 -13.50 -43.44 24.53
N LEU A 83 -14.71 -42.99 24.22
CA LEU A 83 -15.23 -41.69 24.64
C LEU A 83 -16.39 -41.96 25.58
N ASP A 84 -16.29 -41.50 26.82
CA ASP A 84 -17.37 -41.65 27.78
C ASP A 84 -18.58 -40.80 27.40
N VAL A 85 -19.76 -41.41 27.47
CA VAL A 85 -21.00 -40.83 26.93
C VAL A 85 -21.51 -39.67 27.77
N HIS A 86 -21.22 -39.64 29.08
CA HIS A 86 -21.79 -38.66 30.00
C HIS A 86 -20.82 -37.55 30.40
N THR A 87 -19.52 -37.86 30.47
CA THR A 87 -18.47 -36.92 30.90
C THR A 87 -17.67 -36.32 29.74
N GLY A 88 -17.78 -36.87 28.52
CA GLY A 88 -16.99 -36.43 27.38
C GLY A 88 -15.49 -36.75 27.48
N VAL A 89 -15.07 -37.56 28.45
CA VAL A 89 -13.67 -37.96 28.62
C VAL A 89 -13.27 -39.02 27.59
N LEU A 90 -12.28 -38.69 26.76
CA LEU A 90 -11.62 -39.59 25.83
C LEU A 90 -10.50 -40.34 26.56
N SER A 91 -10.47 -41.67 26.47
CA SER A 91 -9.45 -42.52 27.10
C SER A 91 -8.92 -43.62 26.16
N LEU A 92 -7.75 -44.17 26.49
CA LEU A 92 -7.17 -45.32 25.79
C LEU A 92 -7.93 -46.61 26.13
N ASN A 93 -8.38 -47.34 25.10
CA ASN A 93 -9.02 -48.65 25.20
C ASN A 93 -8.04 -49.82 24.95
N LYS A 94 -6.79 -49.52 24.56
CA LYS A 94 -5.67 -50.45 24.42
C LYS A 94 -4.39 -49.77 24.95
N THR A 95 -3.48 -50.54 25.55
CA THR A 95 -2.09 -50.09 25.76
C THR A 95 -1.41 -49.91 24.40
N LEU A 96 -0.67 -48.82 24.22
CA LEU A 96 -0.03 -48.50 22.95
C LEU A 96 1.36 -49.14 22.83
N GLU A 97 1.54 -49.97 21.80
CA GLU A 97 2.74 -50.76 21.51
C GLU A 97 3.48 -50.16 20.31
N GLU A 98 4.81 -50.32 20.21
CA GLU A 98 5.59 -49.78 19.08
C GLU A 98 5.12 -50.32 17.71
N SER A 99 4.54 -51.53 17.68
CA SER A 99 3.86 -52.12 16.51
C SER A 99 2.65 -51.30 16.03
N ASP A 100 1.92 -50.63 16.92
CA ASP A 100 0.80 -49.74 16.55
C ASP A 100 1.30 -48.50 15.77
N PHE A 101 2.56 -48.11 15.97
CA PHE A 101 3.19 -47.00 15.25
C PHE A 101 3.64 -47.41 13.83
N ALA A 102 3.57 -48.70 13.45
CA ALA A 102 4.04 -49.22 12.17
C ALA A 102 3.07 -49.03 10.96
N PHE A 103 2.07 -48.13 11.06
CA PHE A 103 1.11 -47.88 9.97
C PHE A 103 1.77 -47.60 8.59
N PRO A 104 1.46 -48.39 7.55
CA PRO A 104 2.12 -48.32 6.24
C PRO A 104 1.42 -47.35 5.28
N ASN A 105 1.47 -46.04 5.56
CA ASN A 105 1.37 -44.98 4.54
C ASN A 105 1.56 -43.57 5.15
N GLN A 106 2.80 -43.06 5.15
CA GLN A 106 3.18 -41.64 5.01
C GLN A 106 4.70 -41.49 5.22
N HIS A 107 5.40 -40.83 4.29
CA HIS A 107 6.84 -40.57 4.39
C HIS A 107 7.13 -39.36 5.30
N SER A 108 7.27 -39.59 6.61
CA SER A 108 7.84 -38.63 7.57
C SER A 108 8.49 -39.35 8.73
N TRP A 109 9.69 -38.91 9.14
CA TRP A 109 10.41 -39.38 10.34
C TRP A 109 10.16 -38.51 11.59
N SER A 110 9.05 -37.76 11.64
CA SER A 110 8.65 -37.01 12.84
C SER A 110 7.13 -36.96 13.01
N VAL A 111 6.69 -37.20 14.27
CA VAL A 111 5.32 -37.15 14.83
C VAL A 111 4.19 -37.58 13.90
N LYS A 112 3.62 -38.76 14.14
CA LYS A 112 2.40 -39.20 13.44
C LYS A 112 1.19 -38.46 14.02
N LYS A 113 0.21 -38.11 13.18
CA LYS A 113 -1.05 -37.49 13.61
C LYS A 113 -2.20 -38.46 13.40
N LEU A 114 -2.98 -38.72 14.45
CA LEU A 114 -4.30 -39.35 14.33
C LEU A 114 -5.38 -38.28 14.46
N VAL A 115 -6.48 -38.47 13.73
CA VAL A 115 -7.63 -37.55 13.72
C VAL A 115 -8.90 -38.35 14.01
N LEU A 116 -9.61 -37.94 15.04
CA LEU A 116 -10.92 -38.45 15.42
C LEU A 116 -11.95 -37.31 15.32
N HIS A 117 -13.23 -37.65 15.25
CA HIS A 117 -14.33 -36.69 15.36
C HIS A 117 -15.28 -37.12 16.48
N ALA A 118 -15.82 -36.15 17.20
CA ALA A 118 -16.91 -36.37 18.14
C ALA A 118 -18.23 -35.81 17.59
N MET A 119 -19.34 -36.32 18.13
CA MET A 119 -20.67 -35.74 18.02
C MET A 119 -21.32 -35.75 19.40
N VAL A 120 -22.21 -34.78 19.65
CA VAL A 120 -23.04 -34.71 20.85
C VAL A 120 -24.51 -34.82 20.42
N LEU A 121 -25.34 -35.45 21.25
CA LEU A 121 -26.79 -35.56 21.05
C LEU A 121 -27.52 -35.31 22.38
N PRO A 122 -28.70 -34.66 22.39
CA PRO A 122 -29.47 -34.46 23.63
C PRO A 122 -30.17 -35.75 24.11
N ASN A 123 -30.35 -36.72 23.21
CA ASN A 123 -30.99 -38.00 23.48
C ASN A 123 -30.06 -39.18 23.16
N PHE A 124 -30.10 -40.22 24.00
CA PHE A 124 -29.25 -41.40 23.87
C PHE A 124 -29.52 -42.15 22.55
N SER A 125 -28.57 -42.08 21.60
CA SER A 125 -28.72 -42.67 20.26
C SER A 125 -27.38 -43.06 19.65
N LYS A 126 -27.24 -44.33 19.25
CA LYS A 126 -26.02 -44.84 18.59
C LYS A 126 -26.09 -44.65 17.08
N LYS A 127 -25.60 -43.50 16.58
CA LYS A 127 -25.33 -43.27 15.15
C LYS A 127 -23.84 -43.49 14.86
N SER A 128 -23.50 -44.05 13.70
CA SER A 128 -22.11 -44.28 13.26
C SER A 128 -21.48 -43.11 12.51
N HIS A 129 -22.31 -42.27 11.90
CA HIS A 129 -21.86 -41.15 11.06
C HIS A 129 -21.99 -39.82 11.79
N CYS A 130 -21.03 -38.93 11.54
CA CYS A 130 -21.12 -37.54 11.99
C CYS A 130 -22.30 -36.89 11.26
N VAL A 131 -23.38 -36.61 11.99
CA VAL A 131 -24.62 -36.06 11.41
C VAL A 131 -24.47 -34.57 11.09
N ASN A 132 -23.74 -33.82 11.93
CA ASN A 132 -23.50 -32.38 11.77
C ASN A 132 -22.18 -32.10 11.05
N ARG A 133 -22.18 -31.02 10.24
CA ARG A 133 -20.96 -30.39 9.71
C ARG A 133 -20.04 -29.91 10.83
N ASN A 134 -20.62 -29.43 11.94
CA ASN A 134 -19.91 -28.85 13.09
C ASN A 134 -19.46 -29.95 14.08
N SER A 135 -18.84 -31.03 13.59
CA SER A 135 -18.28 -32.08 14.43
C SER A 135 -16.80 -31.77 14.74
N PRO A 136 -16.43 -31.51 16.00
CA PRO A 136 -15.09 -31.02 16.34
C PRO A 136 -14.02 -32.05 16.01
N ARG A 137 -12.86 -31.55 15.59
CA ARG A 137 -11.70 -32.37 15.25
C ARG A 137 -10.88 -32.64 16.50
N ILE A 138 -10.64 -33.91 16.82
CA ILE A 138 -9.72 -34.32 17.88
C ILE A 138 -8.42 -34.76 17.20
N THR A 139 -7.36 -33.96 17.35
CA THR A 139 -6.04 -34.23 16.75
C THR A 139 -5.08 -34.73 17.83
N LEU A 140 -4.63 -35.98 17.69
CA LEU A 140 -3.69 -36.62 18.61
C LEU A 140 -2.30 -36.71 17.97
N ASP A 141 -1.32 -36.02 18.56
CA ASP A 141 0.09 -36.06 18.16
C ASP A 141 0.75 -37.29 18.81
N PHE A 142 0.99 -38.32 18.00
CA PHE A 142 1.60 -39.59 18.41
C PHE A 142 3.13 -39.53 18.34
N VAL A 143 3.77 -39.69 19.50
CA VAL A 143 5.22 -39.64 19.68
C VAL A 143 5.78 -41.04 19.91
N ASN A 144 6.73 -41.49 19.08
CA ASN A 144 7.40 -42.80 19.25
C ASN A 144 8.50 -42.73 20.33
N ALA A 145 8.09 -42.39 21.55
CA ALA A 145 8.90 -42.39 22.77
C ALA A 145 8.00 -42.69 23.96
N THR A 146 8.58 -43.11 25.08
CA THR A 146 7.87 -43.19 26.36
C THR A 146 7.58 -41.79 26.92
N LEU A 147 6.59 -41.71 27.83
CA LEU A 147 6.23 -40.48 28.53
C LEU A 147 7.43 -39.98 29.37
N PRO A 148 7.93 -38.74 29.18
CA PRO A 148 9.13 -38.26 29.88
C PRO A 148 8.89 -38.09 31.38
N GLN A 149 9.94 -38.26 32.17
CA GLN A 149 9.86 -38.14 33.63
C GLN A 149 9.60 -36.70 34.07
N CYS A 150 9.08 -36.52 35.30
CA CYS A 150 8.75 -35.20 35.84
C CYS A 150 9.94 -34.22 35.80
N ALA A 151 11.13 -34.66 36.20
CA ALA A 151 12.36 -33.85 36.18
C ALA A 151 12.91 -33.53 34.76
N GLN A 152 12.28 -34.04 33.70
CA GLN A 152 12.61 -33.81 32.30
C GLN A 152 11.47 -33.13 31.53
N THR A 153 10.36 -32.82 32.19
CA THR A 153 9.20 -32.14 31.58
C THR A 153 9.25 -30.66 31.95
N ASP A 154 9.22 -29.77 30.96
CA ASP A 154 9.13 -28.33 31.19
C ASP A 154 7.81 -27.97 31.90
N MET A 155 7.86 -26.98 32.79
CA MET A 155 6.69 -26.53 33.56
C MET A 155 5.60 -25.95 32.64
N LYS A 156 5.96 -25.33 31.50
CA LYS A 156 4.98 -24.83 30.54
C LYS A 156 4.28 -25.97 29.81
N GLU A 157 5.01 -27.01 29.40
CA GLU A 157 4.41 -28.23 28.83
C GLU A 157 3.59 -29.04 29.85
N LEU A 158 3.93 -28.98 31.15
CA LEU A 158 3.17 -29.65 32.20
C LEU A 158 1.79 -29.00 32.40
N CYS A 159 1.73 -27.66 32.37
CA CYS A 159 0.49 -26.90 32.49
C CYS A 159 -0.37 -26.90 31.20
N PHE A 160 0.22 -26.58 30.04
CA PHE A 160 -0.52 -26.25 28.83
C PHE A 160 -0.01 -26.99 27.58
N PRO A 161 -0.82 -27.17 26.52
CA PRO A 161 -0.37 -27.78 25.27
C PRO A 161 0.59 -26.86 24.49
N HIS A 162 1.69 -27.39 23.96
CA HIS A 162 2.63 -26.62 23.11
C HIS A 162 1.95 -26.08 21.81
N ARG A 163 0.81 -26.64 21.40
CA ARG A 163 0.04 -26.20 20.21
C ARG A 163 -1.42 -25.94 20.52
N ASP A 164 -1.66 -25.11 21.51
CA ASP A 164 -2.99 -24.62 21.83
C ASP A 164 -3.35 -23.44 20.91
N THR A 165 -4.22 -23.67 19.93
CA THR A 165 -4.65 -22.64 18.96
C THR A 165 -6.17 -22.61 18.74
N SER A 166 -6.93 -23.36 19.54
CA SER A 166 -8.39 -23.40 19.50
C SER A 166 -8.99 -22.45 20.55
N ASN A 167 -9.06 -21.17 20.18
CA ASN A 167 -9.87 -20.19 20.89
C ASN A 167 -11.34 -20.66 20.90
N PRO A 168 -12.01 -20.72 22.05
CA PRO A 168 -13.39 -21.14 22.14
C PRO A 168 -14.36 -20.06 21.64
N HIS A 169 -15.57 -20.49 21.29
CA HIS A 169 -16.70 -19.66 20.92
C HIS A 169 -17.93 -20.01 21.76
N ILE A 170 -18.76 -19.00 22.02
CA ILE A 170 -19.99 -19.09 22.79
C ILE A 170 -21.08 -18.38 21.97
N MET A 171 -22.21 -19.04 21.72
CA MET A 171 -23.42 -18.36 21.24
C MET A 171 -23.98 -17.50 22.37
N GLU A 172 -24.35 -16.26 22.06
CA GLU A 172 -24.92 -15.34 23.04
C GLU A 172 -26.34 -15.71 23.49
N ASN A 173 -26.79 -15.06 24.56
CA ASN A 173 -28.10 -15.29 25.18
C ASN A 173 -28.37 -16.77 25.56
N ARG A 174 -27.31 -17.61 25.64
CA ARG A 174 -27.35 -19.02 26.06
C ARG A 174 -26.93 -19.26 27.50
N PHE A 175 -27.19 -20.47 27.99
CA PHE A 175 -26.93 -20.84 29.37
C PHE A 175 -25.42 -20.93 29.68
N PRO A 176 -24.97 -20.48 30.87
CA PRO A 176 -23.61 -20.66 31.33
C PRO A 176 -23.25 -22.15 31.50
N GLY A 177 -21.99 -22.52 31.26
CA GLY A 177 -21.55 -23.90 31.25
C GLY A 177 -20.03 -24.09 31.26
N ALA A 178 -19.59 -25.34 31.28
CA ALA A 178 -18.17 -25.69 31.24
C ALA A 178 -17.61 -25.58 29.82
N LEU A 179 -16.67 -24.66 29.63
CA LEU A 179 -16.12 -24.28 28.33
C LEU A 179 -14.93 -25.16 27.93
N ARG A 180 -14.07 -25.49 28.92
CA ARG A 180 -12.79 -26.15 28.68
C ARG A 180 -12.16 -26.76 29.94
N GLN A 181 -11.71 -28.00 29.86
CA GLN A 181 -10.79 -28.61 30.83
C GLN A 181 -9.39 -27.99 30.68
N LEU A 182 -8.82 -27.45 31.77
CA LEU A 182 -7.49 -26.82 31.76
C LEU A 182 -6.36 -27.81 32.04
N ARG A 183 -6.62 -28.87 32.82
CA ARG A 183 -5.58 -29.80 33.26
C ARG A 183 -5.36 -30.92 32.23
N ARG A 184 -4.12 -31.07 31.74
CA ARG A 184 -3.72 -32.13 30.79
C ARG A 184 -3.89 -33.53 31.41
N LEU A 185 -4.92 -34.27 30.99
CA LEU A 185 -5.27 -35.56 31.61
C LEU A 185 -4.17 -36.62 31.38
N THR A 186 -3.49 -36.58 30.23
CA THR A 186 -2.32 -37.44 29.92
C THR A 186 -1.14 -37.27 30.89
N ARG A 187 -1.10 -36.16 31.65
CA ARG A 187 0.00 -35.81 32.58
C ARG A 187 -0.35 -35.94 34.05
N LEU A 188 -1.59 -36.28 34.41
CA LEU A 188 -2.10 -36.36 35.79
C LEU A 188 -1.15 -37.06 36.78
N ASN A 189 -0.58 -38.21 36.38
CA ASN A 189 0.21 -39.07 37.24
C ASN A 189 1.74 -38.96 37.00
N VAL A 190 2.21 -37.98 36.21
CA VAL A 190 3.64 -37.83 35.89
C VAL A 190 4.43 -37.22 37.05
N CYS A 191 3.82 -36.28 37.79
CA CYS A 191 4.43 -35.55 38.89
C CYS A 191 3.60 -35.70 40.18
N PRO A 192 3.59 -36.89 40.82
CA PRO A 192 2.72 -37.16 41.98
C PRO A 192 3.02 -36.29 43.21
N ASN A 193 4.21 -35.70 43.29
CA ASN A 193 4.64 -34.84 44.39
C ASN A 193 4.36 -33.34 44.15
N TYR A 194 3.74 -32.96 43.01
CA TYR A 194 3.48 -31.56 42.66
C TYR A 194 1.98 -31.26 42.79
N THR A 195 1.64 -30.17 43.48
CA THR A 195 0.27 -29.63 43.49
C THR A 195 0.13 -28.64 42.34
N ILE A 196 -0.87 -28.85 41.47
CA ILE A 196 -1.12 -28.00 40.30
C ILE A 196 -2.54 -27.45 40.41
N THR A 197 -2.66 -26.13 40.47
CA THR A 197 -3.93 -25.39 40.46
C THR A 197 -4.00 -24.43 39.27
N TYR A 198 -5.21 -24.04 38.89
CA TYR A 198 -5.46 -23.13 37.78
C TYR A 198 -6.37 -21.98 38.24
N ASN A 199 -6.07 -20.77 37.82
CA ASN A 199 -6.89 -19.57 38.01
C ASN A 199 -7.16 -18.90 36.65
N VAL A 200 -8.17 -18.03 36.60
CA VAL A 200 -8.44 -17.12 35.49
C VAL A 200 -8.40 -15.67 35.99
N GLU A 201 -7.67 -14.83 35.27
CA GLU A 201 -7.49 -13.40 35.56
C GLU A 201 -7.87 -12.61 34.29
N SER A 202 -8.38 -11.37 34.42
CA SER A 202 -8.81 -10.55 33.28
C SER A 202 -8.70 -9.05 33.60
N ASP A 203 -8.34 -8.25 32.60
CA ASP A 203 -8.13 -6.79 32.76
C ASP A 203 -9.44 -6.02 33.06
N THR A 204 -10.57 -6.60 32.66
CA THR A 204 -11.94 -6.10 32.88
C THR A 204 -12.75 -7.20 33.56
N PRO A 205 -13.73 -6.88 34.43
CA PRO A 205 -14.63 -7.88 35.00
C PRO A 205 -15.27 -8.74 33.91
N ALA A 206 -15.08 -10.05 33.97
CA ALA A 206 -15.55 -11.00 32.97
C ALA A 206 -16.22 -12.20 33.67
N PRO A 207 -17.34 -12.74 33.16
CA PRO A 207 -18.11 -13.79 33.80
C PRO A 207 -17.52 -15.19 33.56
N PHE A 208 -16.27 -15.39 33.97
CA PHE A 208 -15.54 -16.65 33.85
C PHE A 208 -14.88 -17.02 35.19
N ALA A 209 -14.88 -18.30 35.53
CA ALA A 209 -14.25 -18.84 36.72
C ALA A 209 -13.57 -20.19 36.42
N VAL A 210 -12.69 -20.65 37.31
CA VAL A 210 -12.18 -22.03 37.28
C VAL A 210 -12.82 -22.81 38.42
N ASN A 211 -13.38 -23.98 38.12
CA ASN A 211 -13.90 -24.89 39.12
C ASN A 211 -12.74 -25.63 39.80
N GLU A 212 -12.49 -25.33 41.09
CA GLU A 212 -11.38 -25.90 41.86
C GLU A 212 -11.37 -27.44 41.90
N ASN A 213 -12.56 -28.08 41.84
CA ASN A 213 -12.69 -29.54 41.95
C ASN A 213 -12.44 -30.28 40.63
N THR A 214 -12.81 -29.68 39.49
CA THR A 214 -12.72 -30.32 38.15
C THR A 214 -11.63 -29.73 37.26
N THR A 215 -11.03 -28.60 37.65
CA THR A 215 -10.09 -27.77 36.86
C THR A 215 -10.65 -27.34 35.49
N GLU A 216 -11.97 -27.23 35.38
CA GLU A 216 -12.67 -26.72 34.21
C GLU A 216 -12.82 -25.20 34.29
N LEU A 217 -12.52 -24.50 33.18
CA LEU A 217 -12.93 -23.13 32.94
C LEU A 217 -14.44 -23.12 32.64
N VAL A 218 -15.21 -22.40 33.45
CA VAL A 218 -16.66 -22.26 33.33
C VAL A 218 -17.03 -20.82 33.02
N VAL A 219 -18.07 -20.64 32.20
CA VAL A 219 -18.79 -19.37 32.06
C VAL A 219 -19.78 -19.28 33.23
N THR A 220 -19.92 -18.12 33.88
CA THR A 220 -20.75 -17.97 35.10
C THR A 220 -22.08 -17.25 34.88
N ALA A 221 -22.25 -16.60 33.74
CA ALA A 221 -23.48 -15.93 33.31
C ALA A 221 -23.65 -16.09 31.78
N PRO A 222 -24.84 -15.84 31.21
CA PRO A 222 -24.99 -15.60 29.77
C PRO A 222 -24.06 -14.48 29.29
N LEU A 223 -23.71 -14.53 28.00
CA LEU A 223 -22.96 -13.48 27.32
C LEU A 223 -23.85 -12.80 26.27
N ASP A 224 -23.47 -11.57 25.94
CA ASP A 224 -24.10 -10.64 25.00
C ASP A 224 -22.95 -10.00 24.18
N ARG A 225 -23.08 -9.97 22.86
CA ARG A 225 -22.05 -9.49 21.92
C ARG A 225 -22.12 -7.97 21.73
N GLU A 226 -23.30 -7.37 21.87
CA GLU A 226 -23.61 -5.93 21.93
C GLU A 226 -22.99 -5.27 23.16
N GLU A 227 -22.70 -6.05 24.22
CA GLU A 227 -21.79 -5.69 25.30
C GLU A 227 -20.32 -6.01 24.96
N SER A 228 -19.99 -7.22 24.48
CA SER A 228 -18.59 -7.60 24.18
C SER A 228 -18.42 -8.79 23.23
N GLU A 229 -17.98 -8.51 21.99
CA GLU A 229 -17.62 -9.52 20.99
C GLU A 229 -16.53 -10.53 21.42
N CYS A 230 -15.65 -10.16 22.36
CA CYS A 230 -14.45 -10.95 22.68
C CYS A 230 -13.89 -10.65 24.08
N TYR A 231 -13.83 -11.69 24.91
CA TYR A 231 -13.24 -11.64 26.25
C TYR A 231 -11.80 -12.17 26.20
N ARG A 232 -10.84 -11.37 26.67
CA ARG A 232 -9.44 -11.80 26.83
C ARG A 232 -9.19 -12.27 28.25
N LEU A 233 -8.82 -13.53 28.39
CA LEU A 233 -8.57 -14.18 29.66
C LEU A 233 -7.09 -14.53 29.79
N LEU A 234 -6.52 -14.32 30.98
CA LEU A 234 -5.20 -14.79 31.36
C LEU A 234 -5.36 -16.04 32.24
N LEU A 235 -4.98 -17.20 31.69
CA LEU A 235 -5.00 -18.46 32.42
C LEU A 235 -3.69 -18.64 33.18
N VAL A 236 -3.80 -18.79 34.49
CA VAL A 236 -2.65 -18.87 35.41
C VAL A 236 -2.58 -20.26 36.03
N CYS A 237 -1.66 -21.09 35.55
CA CYS A 237 -1.32 -22.37 36.16
C CYS A 237 -0.29 -22.14 37.28
N THR A 238 -0.59 -22.58 38.49
CA THR A 238 0.34 -22.52 39.63
C THR A 238 0.82 -23.93 39.97
N VAL A 239 2.12 -24.17 39.85
CA VAL A 239 2.78 -25.44 40.19
C VAL A 239 3.53 -25.24 41.50
N GLN A 240 3.05 -25.90 42.56
CA GLN A 240 3.66 -25.90 43.88
C GLN A 240 4.44 -27.19 44.13
N THR A 241 5.67 -27.02 44.61
CA THR A 241 6.56 -28.06 45.11
C THR A 241 6.87 -27.80 46.60
N GLU A 242 7.59 -28.71 47.26
CA GLU A 242 8.01 -28.54 48.66
C GLU A 242 8.92 -27.32 48.92
N LEU A 243 9.56 -26.77 47.87
CA LEU A 243 10.57 -25.70 47.99
C LEU A 243 10.25 -24.44 47.17
N VAL A 244 9.47 -24.55 46.09
CA VAL A 244 9.22 -23.47 45.13
C VAL A 244 7.77 -23.51 44.64
N ILE A 245 7.16 -22.32 44.50
CA ILE A 245 5.89 -22.10 43.79
C ILE A 245 6.22 -21.37 42.48
N THR A 246 5.87 -21.97 41.35
CA THR A 246 6.03 -21.37 40.01
C THR A 246 4.66 -21.04 39.42
N LYS A 247 4.49 -19.83 38.89
CA LYS A 247 3.35 -19.48 38.02
C LYS A 247 3.74 -19.63 36.55
N VAL A 248 2.81 -20.14 35.74
CA VAL A 248 2.89 -20.26 34.28
C VAL A 248 1.63 -19.65 33.71
N GLU A 249 1.78 -18.71 32.78
CA GLU A 249 0.68 -17.89 32.26
C GLU A 249 0.49 -18.09 30.75
N THR A 250 -0.76 -18.09 30.30
CA THR A 250 -1.11 -18.06 28.87
C THR A 250 -2.39 -17.29 28.62
N SER A 251 -2.45 -16.55 27.51
CA SER A 251 -3.67 -15.86 27.07
C SER A 251 -4.64 -16.82 26.37
N LEU A 252 -5.94 -16.65 26.61
CA LEU A 252 -7.03 -17.27 25.88
C LEU A 252 -8.02 -16.18 25.46
N ASP A 253 -8.23 -15.98 24.15
CA ASP A 253 -9.36 -15.16 23.68
C ASP A 253 -10.60 -16.05 23.56
N VAL A 254 -11.72 -15.63 24.14
CA VAL A 254 -13.04 -16.24 23.98
C VAL A 254 -13.88 -15.34 23.07
N PHE A 255 -14.50 -15.90 22.03
CA PHE A 255 -15.36 -15.13 21.12
C PHE A 255 -16.83 -15.35 21.43
N VAL A 256 -17.62 -14.27 21.32
CA VAL A 256 -19.08 -14.34 21.34
C VAL A 256 -19.58 -14.36 19.89
N ASN A 257 -20.50 -15.28 19.60
CA ASN A 257 -21.14 -15.45 18.31
C ASN A 257 -22.54 -14.83 18.32
N ASP A 258 -22.78 -14.05 17.28
CA ASP A 258 -24.00 -13.34 16.88
C ASP A 258 -25.26 -14.25 16.79
N GLU A 259 -26.39 -13.74 17.28
CA GLU A 259 -27.76 -14.14 16.94
C GLU A 259 -28.58 -12.92 16.47
N ASP A 260 -29.65 -13.15 15.70
CA ASP A 260 -30.42 -12.11 15.01
C ASP A 260 -31.49 -11.49 15.94
N ASP A 261 -31.06 -10.69 16.93
CA ASP A 261 -31.92 -10.23 18.04
C ASP A 261 -32.09 -8.70 18.19
N ASN A 262 -31.37 -7.87 17.42
CA ASN A 262 -31.64 -6.44 17.29
C ASN A 262 -32.43 -6.13 16.00
N ALA A 263 -33.14 -4.99 15.98
CA ALA A 263 -33.92 -4.55 14.83
C ALA A 263 -33.20 -3.44 14.04
N PRO A 264 -33.35 -3.37 12.71
CA PRO A 264 -32.77 -2.31 11.89
C PRO A 264 -33.37 -0.95 12.23
N TYR A 265 -32.52 0.08 12.27
CA TYR A 265 -32.88 1.44 12.67
C TYR A 265 -32.25 2.51 11.78
N VAL A 266 -32.81 3.72 11.80
CA VAL A 266 -32.24 4.90 11.11
C VAL A 266 -31.60 5.82 12.14
N ASN A 267 -30.36 6.24 11.90
CA ASN A 267 -29.66 7.21 12.74
C ASN A 267 -29.68 8.59 12.05
N GLY A 268 -30.58 9.47 12.49
CA GLY A 268 -30.78 10.79 11.90
C GLY A 268 -32.08 10.90 11.11
N THR A 269 -31.98 10.99 9.78
CA THR A 269 -33.12 11.22 8.87
C THR A 269 -33.37 10.03 7.96
N ASP A 270 -34.63 9.62 7.85
CA ASP A 270 -35.19 8.62 6.92
C ASP A 270 -35.40 9.16 5.49
N THR A 271 -35.22 10.47 5.31
CA THR A 271 -35.62 11.21 4.11
C THR A 271 -34.40 11.86 3.43
N ALA A 272 -34.28 11.69 2.11
CA ALA A 272 -33.25 12.32 1.28
C ALA A 272 -33.86 13.20 0.18
N ASP A 273 -33.53 14.49 0.19
CA ASP A 273 -33.87 15.44 -0.87
C ASP A 273 -32.85 15.37 -2.01
N ILE A 274 -33.33 15.11 -3.23
CA ILE A 274 -32.54 14.90 -4.43
C ILE A 274 -32.97 15.89 -5.52
N VAL A 275 -32.02 16.60 -6.12
CA VAL A 275 -32.25 17.47 -7.29
C VAL A 275 -31.48 16.93 -8.49
N ILE A 276 -32.20 16.52 -9.53
CA ILE A 276 -31.65 16.04 -10.81
C ILE A 276 -31.80 17.15 -11.84
N SER A 277 -30.68 17.77 -12.22
CA SER A 277 -30.65 18.91 -13.15
C SER A 277 -29.89 18.58 -14.44
N PHE A 278 -28.56 18.62 -14.42
CA PHE A 278 -27.70 18.47 -15.61
C PHE A 278 -27.17 17.05 -15.82
N ASN A 279 -26.85 16.32 -14.74
CA ASN A 279 -26.58 14.88 -14.84
C ASN A 279 -27.90 14.12 -14.98
N ARG A 280 -28.06 13.45 -16.12
CA ARG A 280 -29.27 12.75 -16.54
C ARG A 280 -28.95 11.36 -17.11
N THR A 281 -27.78 10.80 -16.78
CA THR A 281 -27.25 9.55 -17.36
C THR A 281 -27.79 8.30 -16.67
N LYS A 282 -28.14 7.30 -17.46
CA LYS A 282 -28.45 5.95 -17.00
C LYS A 282 -27.28 5.37 -16.19
N GLY A 283 -27.57 4.94 -14.96
CA GLY A 283 -26.59 4.42 -14.01
C GLY A 283 -26.04 5.48 -13.05
N GLY A 284 -26.34 6.77 -13.26
CA GLY A 284 -26.07 7.83 -12.29
C GLY A 284 -26.80 7.55 -10.98
N SER A 285 -26.09 7.69 -9.86
CA SER A 285 -26.58 7.47 -8.49
C SER A 285 -26.74 8.79 -7.74
N PHE A 286 -27.85 8.94 -7.02
CA PHE A 286 -28.27 10.19 -6.40
C PHE A 286 -28.81 9.96 -4.97
N GLY A 287 -28.43 10.84 -4.05
CA GLY A 287 -28.78 10.72 -2.64
C GLY A 287 -28.19 9.48 -1.97
N THR A 288 -28.28 9.45 -0.63
CA THR A 288 -27.79 8.32 0.17
C THR A 288 -28.55 8.29 1.48
N LEU A 289 -29.13 7.14 1.82
CA LEU A 289 -29.76 6.89 3.11
C LEU A 289 -29.09 5.68 3.76
N PHE A 290 -28.96 5.73 5.08
CA PHE A 290 -28.28 4.72 5.88
C PHE A 290 -29.25 4.03 6.84
N VAL A 291 -29.36 2.71 6.71
CA VAL A 291 -29.98 1.84 7.71
C VAL A 291 -28.86 1.18 8.49
N PHE A 292 -28.96 1.24 9.81
CA PHE A 292 -28.02 0.66 10.75
C PHE A 292 -28.67 -0.57 11.35
N ASP A 293 -27.90 -1.61 11.56
CA ASP A 293 -28.29 -2.76 12.36
C ASP A 293 -27.11 -3.16 13.22
N ARG A 294 -27.35 -3.58 14.45
CA ARG A 294 -26.26 -4.02 15.33
C ARG A 294 -25.76 -5.39 14.91
N ASP A 295 -26.68 -6.28 14.53
CA ASP A 295 -26.41 -7.64 14.09
C ASP A 295 -25.45 -7.68 12.88
N LEU A 296 -24.69 -8.76 12.76
CA LEU A 296 -23.65 -8.91 11.73
C LEU A 296 -24.18 -9.65 10.50
N THR A 297 -24.25 -8.94 9.37
CA THR A 297 -24.66 -9.56 8.10
C THR A 297 -23.57 -10.50 7.56
N PRO A 298 -23.82 -11.82 7.46
CA PRO A 298 -22.78 -12.78 7.10
C PRO A 298 -22.40 -12.68 5.61
N ILE A 299 -21.25 -12.06 5.34
CA ILE A 299 -20.68 -11.86 3.99
C ILE A 299 -20.54 -13.18 3.21
N TYR A 300 -20.39 -14.31 3.90
CA TYR A 300 -20.37 -15.65 3.28
C TYR A 300 -21.03 -16.69 4.21
N PRO A 301 -21.89 -17.60 3.70
CA PRO A 301 -22.31 -17.76 2.30
C PRO A 301 -23.19 -16.60 1.78
N ILE A 302 -23.01 -16.28 0.50
CA ILE A 302 -23.66 -15.17 -0.20
C ILE A 302 -25.19 -15.26 -0.13
N ASP A 303 -25.73 -16.50 -0.14
CA ASP A 303 -27.16 -16.76 -0.03
C ASP A 303 -27.77 -16.36 1.33
N GLN A 304 -26.97 -16.11 2.37
CA GLN A 304 -27.47 -15.58 3.65
C GLN A 304 -27.51 -14.06 3.64
N SER A 305 -26.42 -13.38 3.26
CA SER A 305 -26.39 -11.91 3.16
C SER A 305 -27.38 -11.33 2.14
N HIS A 306 -27.61 -12.00 1.01
CA HIS A 306 -28.58 -11.56 0.00
C HIS A 306 -30.05 -11.78 0.38
N ASN A 307 -30.35 -12.64 1.36
CA ASN A 307 -31.71 -12.90 1.79
C ASN A 307 -32.08 -12.17 3.09
N LYS A 308 -31.14 -11.83 3.98
CA LYS A 308 -31.43 -11.12 5.26
C LYS A 308 -32.30 -9.87 5.02
N TYR A 309 -31.81 -8.87 4.28
CA TYR A 309 -32.58 -7.67 3.97
C TYR A 309 -33.19 -7.69 2.57
N VAL A 310 -34.51 -7.56 2.50
CA VAL A 310 -35.28 -7.44 1.26
C VAL A 310 -35.87 -6.04 1.16
N GLY A 311 -35.44 -5.27 0.15
CA GLY A 311 -35.92 -3.92 -0.11
C GLY A 311 -36.99 -3.88 -1.21
N THR A 312 -38.12 -3.20 -0.94
CA THR A 312 -39.30 -3.12 -1.82
C THR A 312 -39.72 -1.68 -2.07
N LEU A 313 -39.80 -1.27 -3.34
CA LEU A 313 -40.31 0.04 -3.74
C LEU A 313 -41.85 0.05 -3.70
N LEU A 314 -42.45 0.93 -2.90
CA LEU A 314 -43.91 0.95 -2.65
C LEU A 314 -44.71 1.83 -3.64
N ASN A 315 -44.13 2.14 -4.80
CA ASN A 315 -44.67 3.11 -5.75
C ASN A 315 -45.63 2.49 -6.77
N SER A 316 -46.74 3.20 -7.06
CA SER A 316 -47.76 2.77 -8.03
C SER A 316 -47.65 3.39 -9.43
N ASP A 317 -46.74 4.35 -9.67
CA ASP A 317 -46.55 4.98 -11.00
C ASP A 317 -45.62 4.12 -11.90
N PRO A 318 -46.11 3.59 -13.05
CA PRO A 318 -45.28 2.83 -13.99
C PRO A 318 -44.16 3.65 -14.66
N TRP A 319 -44.16 4.98 -14.54
CA TRP A 319 -43.04 5.82 -14.96
C TRP A 319 -41.91 5.82 -13.93
N LEU A 320 -42.20 5.70 -12.63
CA LEU A 320 -41.16 5.60 -11.58
C LEU A 320 -40.37 4.29 -11.71
N ASP A 321 -41.04 3.13 -11.79
CA ASP A 321 -40.36 1.83 -11.96
C ASP A 321 -39.49 1.78 -13.24
N LYS A 322 -39.91 2.45 -14.32
CA LYS A 322 -39.10 2.52 -15.56
C LYS A 322 -37.95 3.52 -15.52
N THR A 323 -37.94 4.41 -14.53
CA THR A 323 -36.99 5.54 -14.44
C THR A 323 -35.98 5.35 -13.32
N PHE A 324 -36.37 4.75 -12.20
CA PHE A 324 -35.57 4.64 -10.99
C PHE A 324 -35.41 3.20 -10.50
N ASP A 325 -34.24 2.92 -9.96
CA ASP A 325 -33.93 1.76 -9.10
C ASP A 325 -33.40 2.25 -7.75
N ILE A 326 -33.32 1.35 -6.77
CA ILE A 326 -32.58 1.61 -5.52
C ILE A 326 -31.51 0.53 -5.34
N LYS A 327 -30.27 0.98 -5.27
CA LYS A 327 -29.08 0.15 -5.08
C LYS A 327 -28.73 0.12 -3.60
N GLY A 328 -28.98 -1.02 -2.95
CA GLY A 328 -28.47 -1.32 -1.61
C GLY A 328 -27.03 -1.89 -1.66
N THR A 329 -26.19 -1.45 -0.74
CA THR A 329 -24.90 -2.07 -0.39
C THR A 329 -24.75 -2.09 1.13
N PHE A 330 -23.79 -2.84 1.69
CA PHE A 330 -23.58 -2.89 3.14
C PHE A 330 -22.11 -2.95 3.54
N SER A 331 -21.83 -2.56 4.79
CA SER A 331 -20.49 -2.51 5.38
C SER A 331 -20.54 -2.71 6.89
N GLU A 332 -19.69 -3.59 7.44
CA GLU A 332 -19.45 -3.61 8.89
C GLU A 332 -18.68 -2.35 9.32
N LYS A 333 -19.16 -1.65 10.33
CA LYS A 333 -18.47 -0.50 10.96
C LYS A 333 -18.20 -0.81 12.42
N LYS A 334 -17.08 -0.31 12.95
CA LYS A 334 -16.71 -0.43 14.37
C LYS A 334 -16.41 0.95 14.94
N ALA A 335 -17.04 1.31 16.05
CA ALA A 335 -16.86 2.62 16.66
C ALA A 335 -15.38 2.84 17.06
N ALA A 336 -14.82 4.01 16.71
CA ALA A 336 -13.37 4.28 16.76
C ALA A 336 -12.71 4.13 18.15
N HIS A 337 -13.51 4.14 19.23
CA HIS A 337 -13.06 4.00 20.62
C HIS A 337 -13.12 2.56 21.15
N GLY A 338 -13.47 1.57 20.31
CA GLY A 338 -13.53 0.16 20.69
C GLY A 338 -14.92 -0.37 21.03
N GLY A 339 -15.99 0.30 20.58
CA GLY A 339 -17.35 -0.25 20.63
C GLY A 339 -17.53 -1.44 19.68
N ILE A 340 -18.70 -2.07 19.70
CA ILE A 340 -19.04 -3.29 18.97
C ILE A 340 -19.08 -3.03 17.44
N ARG A 341 -19.05 -4.10 16.63
CA ARG A 341 -19.29 -4.01 15.19
C ARG A 341 -20.79 -4.03 14.89
N GLU A 342 -21.25 -3.05 14.13
CA GLU A 342 -22.60 -2.92 13.58
C GLU A 342 -22.56 -3.07 12.06
N THR A 343 -23.62 -3.59 11.43
CA THR A 343 -23.80 -3.52 9.98
C THR A 343 -24.44 -2.19 9.58
N VAL A 344 -23.91 -1.53 8.56
CA VAL A 344 -24.52 -0.32 7.99
C VAL A 344 -24.77 -0.50 6.51
N HIS A 345 -26.05 -0.42 6.15
CA HIS A 345 -26.59 -0.51 4.80
C HIS A 345 -26.70 0.89 4.19
N ASP A 346 -26.24 1.03 2.95
CA ASP A 346 -26.21 2.25 2.15
C ASP A 346 -27.16 2.06 0.96
N TYR A 347 -28.21 2.89 0.88
CA TYR A 347 -29.23 2.86 -0.15
C TYR A 347 -29.19 4.14 -0.99
N GLN A 348 -28.99 3.97 -2.30
CA GLN A 348 -28.83 5.05 -3.27
C GLN A 348 -29.85 4.92 -4.40
N LEU A 349 -30.46 6.04 -4.81
CA LEU A 349 -31.36 6.08 -5.95
C LEU A 349 -30.54 6.04 -7.26
N VAL A 350 -30.94 5.23 -8.24
CA VAL A 350 -30.20 5.06 -9.50
C VAL A 350 -31.11 5.24 -10.73
N LEU A 351 -30.63 5.94 -11.76
CA LEU A 351 -31.38 6.08 -13.02
C LEU A 351 -31.33 4.82 -13.91
N LYS A 352 -32.49 4.23 -14.22
CA LYS A 352 -32.63 3.08 -15.16
C LYS A 352 -32.51 3.46 -16.64
N ARG A 353 -32.66 4.75 -16.97
CA ARG A 353 -32.64 5.34 -18.33
C ARG A 353 -32.09 6.77 -18.30
N ASN A 354 -31.75 7.32 -19.47
CA ASN A 354 -31.48 8.75 -19.59
C ASN A 354 -32.79 9.56 -19.49
N LEU A 355 -32.70 10.81 -19.02
CA LEU A 355 -33.83 11.74 -18.87
C LEU A 355 -33.79 12.86 -19.91
N TYR A 356 -34.87 13.11 -20.64
CA TYR A 356 -34.93 14.18 -21.64
C TYR A 356 -34.91 15.57 -20.99
N VAL A 357 -34.21 16.54 -21.61
CA VAL A 357 -33.99 17.89 -21.05
C VAL A 357 -35.27 18.64 -20.66
N ASN A 358 -36.41 18.32 -21.28
CA ASN A 358 -37.72 18.90 -20.99
C ASN A 358 -38.48 18.23 -19.83
N GLU A 359 -37.98 17.14 -19.25
CA GLU A 359 -38.59 16.50 -18.08
C GLU A 359 -38.46 17.40 -16.85
N ASN A 360 -39.62 17.84 -16.33
CA ASN A 360 -39.81 18.64 -15.14
C ASN A 360 -40.84 17.94 -14.24
N ARG A 361 -40.42 17.41 -13.09
CA ARG A 361 -41.28 16.65 -12.14
C ARG A 361 -40.74 16.75 -10.72
N THR A 362 -41.64 16.73 -9.74
CA THR A 362 -41.29 16.44 -8.34
C THR A 362 -42.09 15.23 -7.89
N VAL A 363 -41.42 14.26 -7.28
CA VAL A 363 -42.00 12.97 -6.86
C VAL A 363 -41.36 12.54 -5.54
N GLN A 364 -42.12 11.84 -4.71
CA GLN A 364 -41.61 11.12 -3.55
C GLN A 364 -41.59 9.63 -3.91
N LEU A 365 -40.53 8.92 -3.51
CA LEU A 365 -40.42 7.47 -3.65
C LEU A 365 -40.24 6.84 -2.26
N ASP A 366 -41.13 5.93 -1.91
CA ASP A 366 -41.10 5.22 -0.64
C ASP A 366 -40.51 3.82 -0.83
N TYR A 367 -39.52 3.45 -0.01
CA TYR A 367 -38.80 2.19 -0.10
C TYR A 367 -38.76 1.49 1.26
N LEU A 368 -39.40 0.33 1.34
CA LEU A 368 -39.49 -0.49 2.55
C LEU A 368 -38.33 -1.48 2.58
N VAL A 369 -37.43 -1.34 3.55
CA VAL A 369 -36.41 -2.33 3.89
C VAL A 369 -37.00 -3.26 4.94
N ASN A 370 -36.97 -4.56 4.68
CA ASN A 370 -37.47 -5.60 5.59
C ASN A 370 -36.34 -6.60 5.90
N ASP A 371 -36.01 -6.74 7.18
CA ASP A 371 -35.25 -7.87 7.69
C ASP A 371 -36.11 -9.13 7.72
N THR A 372 -35.59 -10.25 7.22
CA THR A 372 -36.29 -11.53 7.13
C THR A 372 -35.80 -12.59 8.14
N THR A 373 -34.69 -12.34 8.85
CA THR A 373 -34.19 -13.22 9.90
C THR A 373 -34.59 -12.74 11.29
N TYR A 374 -34.79 -11.44 11.49
CA TYR A 374 -35.24 -10.87 12.75
C TYR A 374 -36.62 -11.45 13.18
N PRO A 375 -36.75 -12.01 14.41
CA PRO A 375 -37.97 -12.70 14.83
C PRO A 375 -39.08 -11.78 15.35
N GLY A 376 -38.80 -10.49 15.57
CA GLY A 376 -39.74 -9.51 16.11
C GLY A 376 -40.60 -8.81 15.06
N LEU A 377 -41.61 -8.06 15.51
CA LEU A 377 -42.54 -7.32 14.63
C LEU A 377 -41.97 -6.00 14.07
N GLU A 378 -40.80 -5.57 14.53
CA GLU A 378 -40.21 -4.26 14.23
C GLU A 378 -39.07 -4.33 13.19
N GLY A 379 -38.89 -5.49 12.52
CA GLY A 379 -37.86 -5.73 11.51
C GLY A 379 -38.00 -4.97 10.17
N THR A 380 -38.67 -3.81 10.16
CA THR A 380 -38.92 -3.02 8.93
C THR A 380 -38.62 -1.54 9.11
N VAL A 381 -37.88 -0.98 8.16
CA VAL A 381 -37.57 0.44 8.04
C VAL A 381 -38.13 1.00 6.75
N LEU A 382 -38.76 2.18 6.80
CA LEU A 382 -39.22 2.91 5.63
C LEU A 382 -38.25 4.06 5.32
N LEU A 383 -37.88 4.20 4.05
CA LEU A 383 -37.00 5.24 3.53
C LEU A 383 -37.73 6.09 2.49
N HIS A 384 -37.48 7.41 2.49
CA HIS A 384 -38.16 8.38 1.64
C HIS A 384 -37.16 9.14 0.74
N PHE A 385 -37.37 9.11 -0.57
CA PHE A 385 -36.56 9.86 -1.53
C PHE A 385 -37.40 10.94 -2.23
N ASN A 386 -37.15 12.21 -1.91
CA ASN A 386 -37.83 13.36 -2.49
C ASN A 386 -37.05 13.83 -3.74
N VAL A 387 -37.52 13.46 -4.94
CA VAL A 387 -36.78 13.69 -6.19
C VAL A 387 -37.42 14.83 -6.99
N THR A 388 -36.66 15.91 -7.17
CA THR A 388 -37.00 17.04 -8.05
C THR A 388 -36.14 17.00 -9.31
N ILE A 389 -36.77 16.72 -10.45
CA ILE A 389 -36.15 16.80 -11.77
C ILE A 389 -36.42 18.19 -12.35
N LEU A 390 -35.36 18.97 -12.59
CA LEU A 390 -35.44 20.33 -13.13
C LEU A 390 -35.13 20.35 -14.63
N PRO A 391 -35.94 21.03 -15.48
CA PRO A 391 -35.72 21.06 -16.92
C PRO A 391 -34.50 21.91 -17.28
N VAL A 392 -33.72 21.44 -18.27
CA VAL A 392 -32.52 22.14 -18.75
C VAL A 392 -32.88 23.04 -19.93
N GLN A 393 -32.54 24.33 -19.84
CA GLN A 393 -32.72 25.27 -20.94
C GLN A 393 -31.46 25.34 -21.80
N ILE A 394 -31.53 24.84 -23.03
CA ILE A 394 -30.51 25.08 -24.05
C ILE A 394 -30.61 26.55 -24.47
N ARG A 395 -29.59 27.35 -24.13
CA ARG A 395 -29.47 28.78 -24.45
C ARG A 395 -28.01 29.24 -24.39
N PHE A 396 -27.68 30.30 -25.12
CA PHE A 396 -26.38 30.99 -25.00
C PHE A 396 -26.44 32.10 -23.94
N ALA A 397 -25.28 32.50 -23.42
CA ALA A 397 -25.16 33.70 -22.61
C ALA A 397 -25.41 34.98 -23.45
N ASN A 398 -25.89 36.05 -22.82
CA ASN A 398 -26.19 37.34 -23.45
C ASN A 398 -24.90 38.17 -23.75
N ILE A 399 -23.91 37.55 -24.41
CA ILE A 399 -22.63 38.14 -24.76
C ILE A 399 -22.30 37.75 -26.21
N THR A 400 -22.11 38.74 -27.08
CA THR A 400 -21.60 38.53 -28.45
C THR A 400 -20.16 38.04 -28.39
N GLN A 401 -19.89 36.83 -28.87
CA GLN A 401 -18.55 36.26 -28.80
C GLN A 401 -17.67 36.81 -29.93
N MET A 402 -16.49 37.31 -29.57
CA MET A 402 -15.54 37.91 -30.50
C MET A 402 -14.23 37.13 -30.46
N PHE A 403 -13.76 36.67 -31.62
CA PHE A 403 -12.51 35.92 -31.76
C PHE A 403 -11.57 36.68 -32.71
N THR A 404 -10.28 36.67 -32.41
CA THR A 404 -9.22 37.33 -33.21
C THR A 404 -8.38 36.28 -33.93
N LEU A 405 -8.22 36.41 -35.24
CA LEU A 405 -7.48 35.47 -36.08
C LEU A 405 -6.57 36.22 -37.05
N THR A 406 -5.30 35.83 -37.18
CA THR A 406 -4.43 36.46 -38.19
C THR A 406 -4.69 35.91 -39.59
N ARG A 407 -4.64 36.79 -40.60
CA ARG A 407 -4.72 36.43 -42.04
C ARG A 407 -3.66 35.43 -42.51
N ARG A 408 -2.64 35.17 -41.69
CA ARG A 408 -1.54 34.23 -41.98
C ARG A 408 -1.84 32.78 -41.56
N ALA A 409 -2.87 32.55 -40.76
CA ALA A 409 -3.24 31.21 -40.26
C ALA A 409 -3.37 30.16 -41.38
N SER A 410 -3.00 28.92 -41.08
CA SER A 410 -3.16 27.78 -41.99
C SER A 410 -4.59 27.21 -41.97
N VAL A 411 -4.87 26.26 -42.86
CA VAL A 411 -6.01 25.35 -42.68
C VAL A 411 -5.83 24.54 -41.38
N TYR A 412 -6.95 24.16 -40.76
CA TYR A 412 -7.07 23.50 -39.46
C TYR A 412 -6.59 24.29 -38.23
N ALA A 413 -6.20 25.55 -38.39
CA ALA A 413 -5.88 26.40 -37.25
C ALA A 413 -7.12 26.63 -36.36
N GLN A 414 -7.01 26.35 -35.06
CA GLN A 414 -8.09 26.59 -34.10
C GLN A 414 -8.27 28.08 -33.81
N VAL A 415 -9.52 28.50 -33.66
CA VAL A 415 -9.92 29.92 -33.48
C VAL A 415 -10.54 30.16 -32.10
N GLY A 416 -11.31 29.19 -31.59
CA GLY A 416 -11.97 29.28 -30.28
C GLY A 416 -12.99 28.16 -30.06
N ARG A 417 -13.56 28.10 -28.85
CA ARG A 417 -14.60 27.14 -28.47
C ARG A 417 -15.91 27.88 -28.16
N VAL A 418 -17.04 27.32 -28.57
CA VAL A 418 -18.39 27.89 -28.41
C VAL A 418 -19.25 26.89 -27.64
N CYS A 419 -19.92 27.36 -26.58
CA CYS A 419 -20.74 26.53 -25.69
C CYS A 419 -22.06 27.21 -25.32
N VAL A 420 -23.09 26.41 -25.08
CA VAL A 420 -24.31 26.84 -24.37
C VAL A 420 -24.06 26.97 -22.86
N GLU A 421 -24.96 27.65 -22.15
CA GLU A 421 -24.86 27.85 -20.71
C GLU A 421 -24.87 26.50 -19.95
N ASN A 422 -23.98 26.34 -18.96
CA ASN A 422 -23.82 25.13 -18.13
C ASN A 422 -23.39 23.85 -18.88
N CYS A 423 -22.92 23.94 -20.14
CA CYS A 423 -22.56 22.79 -20.97
C CYS A 423 -21.54 21.80 -20.31
N GLN A 424 -20.64 22.30 -19.46
CA GLN A 424 -19.66 21.47 -18.71
C GLN A 424 -20.28 20.55 -17.65
N HIS A 425 -21.57 20.73 -17.34
CA HIS A 425 -22.31 19.91 -16.38
C HIS A 425 -23.26 18.91 -17.05
N PHE A 426 -23.40 18.97 -18.38
CA PHE A 426 -24.32 18.11 -19.12
C PHE A 426 -23.78 16.68 -19.18
N ASP A 427 -24.59 15.73 -18.76
CA ASP A 427 -24.29 14.30 -18.84
C ASP A 427 -25.60 13.54 -19.17
N GLY A 428 -25.59 12.72 -20.23
CA GLY A 428 -26.72 11.89 -20.64
C GLY A 428 -27.59 12.41 -21.79
N PHE A 429 -27.25 13.55 -22.38
CA PHE A 429 -27.86 14.10 -23.61
C PHE A 429 -26.80 14.91 -24.37
N SER A 430 -26.94 15.06 -25.70
CA SER A 430 -25.95 15.72 -26.56
C SER A 430 -26.48 17.04 -27.15
N VAL A 431 -25.57 17.95 -27.49
CA VAL A 431 -25.88 19.22 -28.18
C VAL A 431 -24.99 19.35 -29.42
N LEU A 432 -25.62 19.55 -30.58
CA LEU A 432 -24.99 19.67 -31.88
C LEU A 432 -24.83 21.15 -32.27
N TYR A 433 -23.63 21.57 -32.64
CA TYR A 433 -23.33 22.95 -33.04
C TYR A 433 -23.11 23.05 -34.56
N ARG A 434 -23.84 23.97 -35.22
CA ARG A 434 -23.70 24.28 -36.66
C ARG A 434 -23.45 25.76 -36.90
N LEU A 435 -22.79 26.07 -38.02
CA LEU A 435 -22.41 27.43 -38.42
C LEU A 435 -23.27 27.87 -39.62
N GLU A 436 -23.96 28.99 -39.50
CA GLU A 436 -24.79 29.58 -40.55
C GLU A 436 -24.34 31.03 -40.87
N VAL A 437 -24.62 31.49 -42.09
CA VAL A 437 -24.31 32.86 -42.53
C VAL A 437 -25.56 33.75 -42.32
N PRO A 438 -25.45 34.91 -41.64
CA PRO A 438 -26.61 35.72 -41.26
C PRO A 438 -27.34 36.33 -42.47
N ASP A 439 -26.59 36.78 -43.49
CA ASP A 439 -27.15 37.32 -44.73
C ASP A 439 -26.94 36.36 -45.91
N ARG A 440 -28.02 36.05 -46.64
CA ARG A 440 -27.98 35.19 -47.84
C ARG A 440 -27.99 35.95 -49.17
N ASN A 441 -28.05 37.28 -49.12
CA ASN A 441 -28.21 38.16 -50.29
C ASN A 441 -26.91 38.96 -50.61
N VAL A 442 -25.75 38.38 -50.33
CA VAL A 442 -24.44 39.05 -50.49
C VAL A 442 -23.84 38.79 -51.88
N SER A 443 -22.92 39.62 -52.36
CA SER A 443 -22.19 39.37 -53.61
C SER A 443 -21.39 38.07 -53.55
N ALA A 444 -21.20 37.41 -54.69
CA ALA A 444 -20.49 36.13 -54.76
C ALA A 444 -19.06 36.20 -54.17
N ASP A 445 -18.40 37.35 -54.31
CA ASP A 445 -17.06 37.59 -53.77
C ASP A 445 -17.05 37.61 -52.24
N LEU A 446 -17.99 38.33 -51.60
CA LEU A 446 -18.15 38.27 -50.13
C LEU A 446 -18.71 36.93 -49.67
N GLN A 447 -19.58 36.28 -50.43
CA GLN A 447 -20.09 34.95 -50.11
C GLN A 447 -18.94 33.93 -50.00
N SER A 448 -17.88 34.11 -50.80
CA SER A 448 -16.66 33.29 -50.74
C SER A 448 -15.82 33.50 -49.46
N CYS A 449 -15.98 34.64 -48.77
CA CYS A 449 -15.32 34.88 -47.47
C CYS A 449 -15.82 33.92 -46.39
N TYR A 450 -17.11 33.56 -46.41
CA TYR A 450 -17.71 32.72 -45.37
C TYR A 450 -17.23 31.26 -45.39
N ALA A 451 -16.55 30.82 -46.45
CA ALA A 451 -15.88 29.51 -46.50
C ALA A 451 -14.60 29.43 -45.62
N ALA A 452 -14.14 30.56 -45.08
CA ALA A 452 -12.90 30.65 -44.30
C ALA A 452 -12.92 29.86 -42.99
N ILE A 453 -14.07 29.81 -42.30
CA ILE A 453 -14.23 29.22 -40.97
C ILE A 453 -15.27 28.09 -41.01
N SER A 454 -15.06 27.07 -40.20
CA SER A 454 -15.98 25.96 -39.98
C SER A 454 -16.03 25.61 -38.48
N ILE A 455 -16.98 24.74 -38.10
CA ILE A 455 -17.17 24.27 -36.72
C ILE A 455 -17.17 22.73 -36.70
N THR A 456 -16.68 22.14 -35.60
CA THR A 456 -16.66 20.70 -35.37
C THR A 456 -16.77 20.40 -33.88
N GLN A 457 -17.14 19.18 -33.50
CA GLN A 457 -17.17 18.71 -32.11
C GLN A 457 -16.81 17.21 -32.07
N ALA A 458 -16.27 16.73 -30.96
CA ALA A 458 -16.14 15.30 -30.71
C ALA A 458 -17.46 14.74 -30.15
N PRO A 459 -17.69 13.41 -30.19
CA PRO A 459 -18.88 12.81 -29.57
C PRO A 459 -18.98 13.05 -28.06
N ASP A 460 -17.82 13.18 -27.40
CA ASP A 460 -17.70 13.33 -25.95
C ASP A 460 -17.49 14.80 -25.51
N GLU A 461 -17.48 15.76 -26.45
CA GLU A 461 -17.33 17.20 -26.17
C GLU A 461 -18.67 17.95 -26.24
N MET A 462 -19.00 18.68 -25.16
CA MET A 462 -20.24 19.50 -25.09
C MET A 462 -20.11 20.90 -25.72
N TRP A 463 -19.02 21.17 -26.45
CA TRP A 463 -18.74 22.44 -27.15
C TRP A 463 -18.43 22.23 -28.63
N GLY A 464 -18.69 23.26 -29.44
CA GLY A 464 -18.18 23.35 -30.81
C GLY A 464 -16.83 24.06 -30.86
N VAL A 465 -15.84 23.46 -31.53
CA VAL A 465 -14.53 24.05 -31.82
C VAL A 465 -14.57 24.72 -33.20
N LEU A 466 -14.23 26.01 -33.25
CA LEU A 466 -14.10 26.79 -34.48
C LEU A 466 -12.70 26.62 -35.07
N TYR A 467 -12.60 26.34 -36.37
CA TYR A 467 -11.33 26.15 -37.07
C TYR A 467 -11.31 26.78 -38.46
N VAL A 468 -10.11 27.08 -38.97
CA VAL A 468 -9.90 27.60 -40.33
C VAL A 468 -10.06 26.50 -41.37
N ASN A 469 -10.98 26.71 -42.31
CA ASN A 469 -11.30 25.80 -43.41
C ASN A 469 -10.70 26.25 -44.75
N ASP A 470 -10.72 27.56 -45.08
CA ASP A 470 -10.02 28.13 -46.25
C ASP A 470 -9.09 29.28 -45.85
N SER A 471 -7.78 28.99 -45.76
CA SER A 471 -6.74 30.02 -45.55
C SER A 471 -6.53 30.97 -46.74
N GLY A 472 -7.03 30.62 -47.93
CA GLY A 472 -7.09 31.48 -49.10
C GLY A 472 -8.16 32.56 -48.98
N ALA A 473 -9.31 32.27 -48.36
CA ALA A 473 -10.34 33.25 -48.05
C ALA A 473 -9.86 34.32 -47.05
N LEU A 474 -9.14 33.92 -45.98
CA LEU A 474 -8.58 34.86 -44.98
C LEU A 474 -7.64 35.94 -45.58
N ARG A 475 -7.01 35.65 -46.73
CA ARG A 475 -6.03 36.54 -47.38
C ARG A 475 -6.65 37.52 -48.36
N ARG A 476 -7.94 37.37 -48.70
CA ARG A 476 -8.67 38.25 -49.61
C ARG A 476 -8.93 39.61 -48.94
N PRO A 477 -8.60 40.76 -49.58
CA PRO A 477 -8.80 42.08 -48.98
C PRO A 477 -10.28 42.46 -48.82
N GLU A 478 -11.19 41.79 -49.53
CA GLU A 478 -12.65 41.92 -49.41
C GLU A 478 -13.17 41.33 -48.09
N CYS A 479 -12.48 40.34 -47.54
CA CYS A 479 -12.83 39.70 -46.28
C CYS A 479 -12.14 40.46 -45.13
N GLN A 480 -12.89 41.22 -44.33
CA GLN A 480 -12.34 42.01 -43.20
C GLN A 480 -13.04 41.66 -41.89
N ASP A 481 -14.36 41.86 -41.81
CA ASP A 481 -15.21 41.38 -40.73
C ASP A 481 -15.98 40.14 -41.19
N LEU A 482 -15.81 39.01 -40.50
CA LEU A 482 -16.64 37.82 -40.73
C LEU A 482 -17.63 37.65 -39.57
N GLN A 483 -18.92 37.61 -39.89
CA GLN A 483 -19.99 37.45 -38.92
C GLN A 483 -20.74 36.15 -39.20
N TYR A 484 -20.88 35.29 -38.19
CA TYR A 484 -21.56 34.00 -38.30
C TYR A 484 -22.63 33.86 -37.24
N LEU A 485 -23.69 33.11 -37.56
CA LEU A 485 -24.69 32.66 -36.61
C LEU A 485 -24.33 31.22 -36.21
N VAL A 486 -23.98 31.00 -34.94
CA VAL A 486 -23.85 29.64 -34.40
C VAL A 486 -25.23 29.21 -33.92
N VAL A 487 -25.67 28.01 -34.32
CA VAL A 487 -26.90 27.38 -33.82
C VAL A 487 -26.50 26.12 -33.06
N ALA A 488 -27.01 25.98 -31.83
CA ALA A 488 -26.91 24.79 -31.00
C ALA A 488 -28.28 24.09 -30.96
N GLN A 489 -28.29 22.77 -31.15
CA GLN A 489 -29.49 21.94 -31.30
C GLN A 489 -29.35 20.68 -30.42
N GLU A 490 -30.28 20.47 -29.48
CA GLU A 490 -30.28 19.24 -28.65
C GLU A 490 -30.90 18.06 -29.41
N GLU A 491 -30.27 16.89 -29.32
CA GLU A 491 -30.51 15.76 -30.21
C GLU A 491 -31.92 15.15 -30.11
N HIS A 492 -32.48 15.02 -28.91
CA HIS A 492 -33.74 14.28 -28.70
C HIS A 492 -34.99 15.15 -28.73
N THR A 493 -34.97 16.32 -28.10
CA THR A 493 -36.11 17.25 -28.03
C THR A 493 -36.12 18.28 -29.16
N GLN A 494 -35.01 18.38 -29.92
CA GLN A 494 -34.84 19.32 -31.04
C GLN A 494 -34.97 20.79 -30.60
N GLN A 495 -34.66 21.10 -29.34
CA GLN A 495 -34.58 22.48 -28.86
C GLN A 495 -33.35 23.17 -29.48
N GLU A 496 -33.59 24.26 -30.21
CA GLU A 496 -32.55 25.10 -30.78
C GLU A 496 -32.33 26.40 -29.97
N ALA A 497 -31.08 26.87 -29.94
CA ALA A 497 -30.68 28.21 -29.54
C ALA A 497 -29.63 28.74 -30.51
N SER A 498 -29.53 30.04 -30.71
CA SER A 498 -28.52 30.64 -31.59
C SER A 498 -27.88 31.90 -31.01
N THR A 499 -26.66 32.20 -31.45
CA THR A 499 -25.92 33.40 -31.09
C THR A 499 -25.03 33.89 -32.23
N GLN A 500 -24.75 35.18 -32.27
CA GLN A 500 -23.89 35.79 -33.28
C GLN A 500 -22.44 35.85 -32.79
N ILE A 501 -21.51 35.41 -33.63
CA ILE A 501 -20.07 35.47 -33.39
C ILE A 501 -19.39 36.35 -34.44
N HIS A 502 -18.34 37.05 -34.02
CA HIS A 502 -17.54 37.93 -34.88
C HIS A 502 -16.10 37.43 -34.92
N ILE A 503 -15.55 37.23 -36.13
CA ILE A 503 -14.13 36.89 -36.33
C ILE A 503 -13.44 38.12 -36.92
N LEU A 504 -12.55 38.72 -36.12
CA LEU A 504 -11.71 39.86 -36.50
C LEU A 504 -10.42 39.37 -37.17
N LEU A 505 -10.14 39.85 -38.38
CA LEU A 505 -8.97 39.42 -39.17
C LEU A 505 -7.78 40.37 -39.03
N ASP A 506 -6.77 39.95 -38.26
CA ASP A 506 -5.57 40.73 -37.95
C ASP A 506 -4.45 40.57 -39.00
N GLY A 507 -3.73 41.66 -39.25
CA GLY A 507 -2.66 41.80 -40.22
C GLY A 507 -3.09 42.28 -41.61
N GLU A 508 -2.10 42.75 -42.39
CA GLU A 508 -2.31 43.31 -43.73
C GLU A 508 -2.69 42.23 -44.77
N ALA A 509 -3.59 42.59 -45.70
CA ALA A 509 -4.01 41.74 -46.79
C ALA A 509 -3.01 41.78 -47.97
N ASN A 510 -2.03 40.87 -47.94
CA ASN A 510 -1.06 40.72 -49.02
C ASN A 510 -1.72 40.18 -50.31
N LYS A 511 -1.44 40.84 -51.45
CA LYS A 511 -1.78 40.29 -52.77
C LYS A 511 -1.12 38.93 -52.97
N ALA A 512 -1.87 37.95 -53.43
CA ALA A 512 -1.39 36.59 -53.65
C ALA A 512 -0.29 36.56 -54.73
N GLY A 513 0.96 36.45 -54.31
CA GLY A 513 2.14 36.41 -55.17
C GLY A 513 3.20 35.46 -54.62
N GLN A 514 3.51 34.43 -55.39
CA GLN A 514 4.63 33.49 -55.22
C GLN A 514 4.86 32.93 -53.80
N GLU A 515 4.09 31.89 -53.43
CA GLU A 515 4.57 30.85 -52.51
C GLU A 515 3.69 29.59 -52.62
N SER A 516 3.93 28.78 -53.66
CA SER A 516 3.37 27.43 -53.77
C SER A 516 4.17 26.43 -52.92
N GLN A 517 4.50 26.81 -51.68
CA GLN A 517 5.07 25.91 -50.71
C GLN A 517 3.98 24.97 -50.21
N GLN A 518 4.21 23.67 -50.35
CA GLN A 518 3.36 22.64 -49.79
C GLN A 518 3.36 22.78 -48.26
N VAL A 519 2.17 22.86 -47.67
CA VAL A 519 2.02 22.93 -46.21
C VAL A 519 2.25 21.51 -45.67
N LEU A 520 3.20 21.36 -44.74
CA LEU A 520 3.62 20.08 -44.17
C LEU A 520 3.14 19.94 -42.71
N SER A 521 3.40 18.81 -42.07
CA SER A 521 3.18 18.72 -40.61
C SER A 521 4.28 19.50 -39.88
N CYS A 522 3.93 20.18 -38.79
CA CYS A 522 4.92 20.78 -37.91
C CYS A 522 5.83 19.70 -37.28
N ALA A 523 5.25 18.54 -36.94
CA ALA A 523 5.90 17.47 -36.19
C ALA A 523 7.08 16.81 -36.90
N GLU A 524 7.26 17.01 -38.20
CA GLU A 524 8.41 16.50 -38.97
C GLU A 524 9.73 17.19 -38.61
N ASN A 525 9.66 18.39 -38.01
CA ASN A 525 10.81 19.25 -37.72
C ASN A 525 11.44 18.93 -36.37
N ARG A 526 12.65 18.35 -36.40
CA ARG A 526 13.39 17.92 -35.19
C ARG A 526 14.12 19.05 -34.45
N ARG A 527 14.22 20.24 -35.03
CA ARG A 527 15.05 21.34 -34.53
C ARG A 527 14.28 22.65 -34.52
N ARG A 528 14.56 23.47 -33.51
CA ARG A 528 13.95 24.78 -33.33
C ARG A 528 14.05 25.69 -34.55
N GLY A 529 15.25 25.81 -35.14
CA GLY A 529 15.48 26.72 -36.28
C GLY A 529 14.69 26.33 -37.53
N ASP A 530 14.58 25.03 -37.80
CA ASP A 530 13.79 24.51 -38.91
C ASP A 530 12.29 24.72 -38.62
N CYS A 531 11.84 24.33 -37.42
CA CYS A 531 10.47 24.48 -36.93
C CYS A 531 9.92 25.91 -37.07
N GLU A 532 10.60 26.90 -36.49
CA GLU A 532 10.16 28.32 -36.49
C GLU A 532 10.24 28.97 -37.90
N SER A 533 10.85 28.29 -38.88
CA SER A 533 10.94 28.75 -40.27
C SER A 533 9.77 28.32 -41.16
N VAL A 534 9.13 27.18 -40.86
CA VAL A 534 8.15 26.49 -41.73
C VAL A 534 6.70 26.91 -41.46
N ARG A 535 5.86 26.91 -42.52
CA ARG A 535 4.40 26.98 -42.40
C ARG A 535 3.82 25.56 -42.36
N GLY A 536 3.29 25.16 -41.21
CA GLY A 536 2.63 23.85 -41.06
C GLY A 536 1.10 23.93 -41.08
N LEU A 537 0.46 22.76 -41.16
CA LEU A 537 -0.98 22.58 -40.91
C LEU A 537 -1.29 22.90 -39.43
N GLY A 538 -2.51 23.35 -39.13
CA GLY A 538 -2.93 23.76 -37.78
C GLY A 538 -2.32 25.06 -37.22
N ALA A 539 -1.29 25.62 -37.84
CA ALA A 539 -0.54 26.78 -37.34
C ALA A 539 -1.39 28.07 -37.28
N THR A 540 -1.79 28.46 -36.07
CA THR A 540 -2.63 29.65 -35.78
C THR A 540 -1.96 30.97 -36.16
N THR A 541 -0.64 31.06 -36.05
CA THR A 541 0.16 32.23 -36.47
C THR A 541 0.60 32.17 -37.95
N GLY A 542 0.34 31.04 -38.63
CA GLY A 542 0.89 30.71 -39.94
C GLY A 542 2.32 30.16 -39.93
N ARG A 543 2.92 29.92 -38.76
CA ARG A 543 4.20 29.21 -38.56
C ARG A 543 4.10 28.21 -37.41
N CYS A 544 4.90 27.15 -37.47
CA CYS A 544 5.01 26.20 -36.37
C CYS A 544 5.70 26.81 -35.14
N GLN A 545 5.42 26.23 -33.97
CA GLN A 545 5.90 26.67 -32.66
C GLN A 545 6.78 25.57 -32.04
N TRP A 546 7.93 25.95 -31.48
CA TRP A 546 8.86 25.02 -30.84
C TRP A 546 8.67 24.98 -29.33
N ARG A 547 8.39 23.79 -28.77
CA ARG A 547 8.47 23.55 -27.32
C ARG A 547 9.86 23.00 -26.99
N GLN A 548 10.55 23.66 -26.06
CA GLN A 548 11.82 23.17 -25.53
C GLN A 548 11.58 22.38 -24.24
N GLY A 549 11.85 21.08 -24.28
CA GLY A 549 11.81 20.23 -23.09
C GLY A 549 12.97 20.53 -22.15
N THR A 550 12.72 20.39 -20.84
CA THR A 550 13.65 20.78 -19.76
C THR A 550 14.25 19.60 -18.99
N GLU A 551 13.69 18.40 -19.12
CA GLU A 551 14.07 17.25 -18.30
C GLU A 551 14.99 16.27 -19.03
N LYS A 552 15.82 15.54 -18.26
CA LYS A 552 16.84 14.60 -18.76
C LYS A 552 16.33 13.15 -18.88
N GLY A 553 15.02 12.95 -18.95
CA GLY A 553 14.35 11.64 -18.93
C GLY A 553 13.10 11.64 -19.80
N ILE A 554 12.29 10.58 -19.72
CA ILE A 554 10.94 10.59 -20.31
C ILE A 554 10.09 11.59 -19.51
N SER A 555 9.57 12.62 -20.18
CA SER A 555 8.83 13.72 -19.55
C SER A 555 7.66 14.17 -20.42
N GLU A 556 6.58 14.64 -19.80
CA GLU A 556 5.43 15.22 -20.51
C GLU A 556 5.82 16.53 -21.21
N ASN A 557 6.76 17.29 -20.63
CA ASN A 557 7.43 18.43 -21.27
C ASN A 557 8.64 17.98 -22.11
N TYR A 558 8.39 17.13 -23.12
CA TYR A 558 9.37 16.76 -24.13
C TYR A 558 9.51 17.85 -25.22
N SER A 559 10.67 17.92 -25.87
CA SER A 559 10.93 18.89 -26.94
C SER A 559 10.22 18.46 -28.23
N THR A 560 9.54 19.37 -28.93
CA THR A 560 8.89 19.06 -30.21
C THR A 560 8.50 20.33 -30.99
N CYS A 561 8.11 20.14 -32.26
CA CYS A 561 7.56 21.18 -33.12
C CYS A 561 6.06 20.93 -33.39
N SER A 562 5.22 21.92 -33.11
CA SER A 562 3.75 21.76 -33.14
C SER A 562 3.05 23.00 -33.71
N PRO A 563 1.79 22.88 -34.19
CA PRO A 563 1.03 24.01 -34.73
C PRO A 563 0.77 25.14 -33.73
N ASP A 564 0.28 24.79 -32.53
CA ASP A 564 -0.03 25.72 -31.46
C ASP A 564 0.20 25.04 -30.11
N LEU A 565 1.08 25.59 -29.26
CA LEU A 565 1.45 24.97 -27.98
C LEU A 565 0.33 24.97 -26.93
N ARG A 566 -0.86 25.48 -27.27
CA ARG A 566 -2.07 25.46 -26.43
C ARG A 566 -3.01 24.28 -26.72
N THR A 567 -2.81 23.57 -27.83
CA THR A 567 -3.57 22.35 -28.19
C THR A 567 -2.64 21.18 -28.52
N CYS A 568 -1.45 21.45 -29.06
CA CYS A 568 -0.52 20.42 -29.49
C CYS A 568 0.90 20.67 -28.94
N PRO A 569 1.53 19.72 -28.20
CA PRO A 569 0.92 18.52 -27.65
C PRO A 569 0.35 18.78 -26.24
N ASP A 570 -0.97 18.69 -26.10
CA ASP A 570 -1.69 18.74 -24.81
C ASP A 570 -2.09 17.34 -24.27
N SER A 571 -1.78 16.28 -25.04
CA SER A 571 -2.13 14.86 -24.82
C SER A 571 -3.60 14.48 -25.09
N PHE A 572 -4.40 15.34 -25.73
CA PHE A 572 -5.80 15.09 -26.06
C PHE A 572 -6.10 15.38 -27.55
N CYS A 573 -6.10 14.33 -28.37
CA CYS A 573 -6.49 14.40 -29.79
C CYS A 573 -7.97 14.83 -29.97
N ASP A 574 -8.19 16.12 -30.23
CA ASP A 574 -9.53 16.74 -30.23
C ASP A 574 -10.31 16.63 -31.56
N ALA A 575 -11.47 17.26 -31.63
CA ALA A 575 -12.37 17.27 -32.77
C ALA A 575 -11.82 17.90 -34.08
N VAL A 576 -10.76 18.70 -33.99
CA VAL A 576 -10.06 19.32 -35.12
C VAL A 576 -8.84 18.48 -35.49
N GLU A 577 -8.04 18.07 -34.50
CA GLU A 577 -6.81 17.32 -34.74
C GLU A 577 -7.09 15.91 -35.28
N SER A 578 -8.22 15.30 -34.88
CA SER A 578 -8.71 14.03 -35.43
C SER A 578 -9.20 14.09 -36.89
N LYS A 579 -9.23 15.26 -37.54
CA LYS A 579 -9.59 15.39 -38.98
C LYS A 579 -8.48 14.92 -39.93
N ASP A 580 -7.23 15.16 -39.56
CA ASP A 580 -6.04 14.81 -40.35
C ASP A 580 -4.89 14.58 -39.38
N THR A 581 -4.35 13.36 -39.33
CA THR A 581 -3.26 12.98 -38.41
C THR A 581 -1.98 13.80 -38.61
N SER A 582 -1.86 14.55 -39.71
CA SER A 582 -0.78 15.49 -40.00
C SER A 582 -0.83 16.79 -39.15
N ILE A 583 -1.96 17.10 -38.49
CA ILE A 583 -2.13 18.32 -37.69
C ILE A 583 -1.33 18.23 -36.38
N CYS A 584 -1.70 17.28 -35.51
CA CYS A 584 -0.97 16.94 -34.28
C CYS A 584 -0.79 15.42 -34.19
N PRO A 585 0.15 14.83 -34.95
CA PRO A 585 0.46 13.41 -34.81
C PRO A 585 1.01 13.07 -33.43
N GLN A 586 1.57 14.05 -32.69
CA GLN A 586 1.99 13.86 -31.30
C GLN A 586 0.86 13.30 -30.42
N ASP A 587 -0.36 13.82 -30.53
CA ASP A 587 -1.48 13.41 -29.65
C ASP A 587 -2.46 12.47 -30.35
N CYS A 588 -2.59 12.56 -31.68
CA CYS A 588 -3.49 11.71 -32.45
C CYS A 588 -2.90 10.37 -32.91
N THR A 589 -1.58 10.12 -32.80
CA THR A 589 -1.00 8.86 -33.31
C THR A 589 -1.53 7.61 -32.60
N LYS A 590 -1.89 6.62 -33.40
CA LYS A 590 -2.22 5.24 -32.96
C LYS A 590 -1.05 4.29 -33.24
N GLU A 591 -0.34 4.56 -34.32
CA GLU A 591 0.80 3.81 -34.84
C GLU A 591 1.97 3.70 -33.87
N THR A 592 2.92 2.82 -34.18
CA THR A 592 4.09 2.57 -33.32
C THR A 592 4.94 3.83 -33.11
N VAL A 593 5.30 4.10 -31.85
CA VAL A 593 6.21 5.18 -31.45
C VAL A 593 7.54 4.56 -31.05
N ILE A 594 8.64 5.08 -31.57
CA ILE A 594 9.97 4.47 -31.48
C ILE A 594 10.86 5.30 -30.53
N GLY A 595 11.63 4.63 -29.67
CA GLY A 595 12.42 5.28 -28.63
C GLY A 595 11.66 5.46 -27.30
N GLY A 596 12.23 6.25 -26.40
CA GLY A 596 11.73 6.37 -25.03
C GLY A 596 10.47 7.23 -24.95
N HIS A 597 9.33 6.63 -24.60
CA HIS A 597 8.04 7.32 -24.50
C HIS A 597 7.07 6.66 -23.51
N GLU A 598 6.06 7.43 -23.07
CA GLU A 598 4.82 6.94 -22.47
C GLU A 598 3.65 7.38 -23.36
N ARG A 599 2.66 6.50 -23.58
CA ARG A 599 1.48 6.80 -24.40
C ARG A 599 0.41 7.53 -23.59
N GLY A 600 -0.44 8.29 -24.29
CA GLY A 600 -1.71 8.78 -23.75
C GLY A 600 -2.69 7.64 -23.48
N LEU A 601 -3.87 7.98 -22.96
CA LEU A 601 -4.89 7.01 -22.52
C LEU A 601 -5.69 6.40 -23.70
N GLY A 602 -5.01 6.11 -24.81
CA GLY A 602 -5.55 5.55 -26.05
C GLY A 602 -4.61 5.82 -27.23
N ASN A 603 -4.47 7.10 -27.58
CA ASN A 603 -3.59 7.60 -28.64
C ASN A 603 -2.43 8.43 -28.04
N GLY A 604 -1.47 8.83 -28.87
CA GLY A 604 -0.56 9.93 -28.58
C GLY A 604 0.65 9.64 -27.69
N ILE A 605 1.54 10.62 -27.62
CA ILE A 605 2.76 10.68 -26.81
C ILE A 605 2.48 11.60 -25.62
N LYS A 606 2.06 10.99 -24.51
CA LYS A 606 1.90 11.68 -23.24
C LYS A 606 3.25 12.18 -22.72
N ALA A 607 4.28 11.34 -22.79
CA ALA A 607 5.64 11.71 -22.37
C ALA A 607 6.69 11.16 -23.33
N GLY A 608 7.81 11.86 -23.48
CA GLY A 608 8.86 11.56 -24.44
C GLY A 608 10.27 11.80 -23.91
N TYR A 609 11.24 11.05 -24.42
CA TYR A 609 12.66 11.20 -24.11
C TYR A 609 13.36 12.12 -25.11
N GLY A 610 13.85 13.28 -24.66
CA GLY A 610 14.61 14.21 -25.48
C GLY A 610 13.73 15.05 -26.42
N THR A 611 13.86 14.79 -27.72
CA THR A 611 13.08 15.42 -28.78
C THR A 611 12.19 14.38 -29.45
N CYS A 612 10.89 14.65 -29.50
CA CYS A 612 9.94 13.84 -30.26
C CYS A 612 9.53 14.52 -31.56
N TYR A 613 9.46 13.74 -32.64
CA TYR A 613 9.05 14.17 -33.97
C TYR A 613 8.27 13.03 -34.66
N CYS A 614 7.46 13.35 -35.67
CA CYS A 614 6.59 12.40 -36.37
C CYS A 614 6.67 12.54 -37.89
N TYR A 615 6.64 11.43 -38.61
CA TYR A 615 6.48 11.37 -40.06
C TYR A 615 5.17 10.67 -40.39
N SER A 616 4.19 11.43 -40.88
CA SER A 616 2.78 11.03 -40.93
C SER A 616 2.34 10.50 -39.56
N GLU A 617 2.03 9.21 -39.43
CA GLU A 617 1.55 8.63 -38.17
C GLU A 617 2.66 8.03 -37.28
N LYS A 618 3.88 7.85 -37.80
CA LYS A 618 4.98 7.20 -37.04
C LYS A 618 5.86 8.23 -36.37
N CYS A 619 5.90 8.16 -35.04
CA CYS A 619 6.67 9.08 -34.22
C CYS A 619 7.91 8.43 -33.59
N PHE A 620 8.87 9.27 -33.26
CA PHE A 620 10.17 8.90 -32.71
C PHE A 620 10.46 9.85 -31.55
N CYS A 621 11.03 9.34 -30.45
CA CYS A 621 11.49 10.13 -29.30
C CYS A 621 12.94 9.75 -28.99
N GLU A 622 13.86 10.59 -29.43
CA GLU A 622 15.31 10.40 -29.29
C GLU A 622 15.98 11.64 -28.71
N LYS A 623 17.10 11.44 -28.02
CA LYS A 623 17.97 12.53 -27.57
C LYS A 623 18.88 12.92 -28.73
N GLU A 624 19.02 14.21 -29.06
CA GLU A 624 20.12 14.64 -29.93
C GLU A 624 21.45 14.29 -29.25
N ASP A 625 22.19 13.37 -29.87
CA ASP A 625 23.60 13.20 -29.60
C ASP A 625 24.35 14.37 -30.23
N ILE A 626 24.54 15.40 -29.41
CA ILE A 626 25.48 16.48 -29.68
C ILE A 626 26.87 15.83 -29.74
N GLU A 627 27.40 15.67 -30.95
CA GLU A 627 28.82 15.40 -31.17
C GLU A 627 29.64 16.60 -30.66
N GLU A 628 30.00 16.57 -29.38
CA GLU A 628 31.06 17.45 -28.86
C GLU A 628 32.35 17.13 -29.64
N VAL A 629 32.78 18.08 -30.47
CA VAL A 629 33.88 17.90 -31.43
C VAL A 629 35.15 17.44 -30.69
N ILE A 630 35.55 16.20 -30.96
CA ILE A 630 36.55 15.47 -30.17
C ILE A 630 37.93 16.13 -30.28
N CYS A 631 38.29 16.91 -29.27
CA CYS A 631 39.67 17.37 -29.02
C CYS A 631 40.39 16.55 -27.92
N ASP A 632 39.75 15.47 -27.47
CA ASP A 632 40.15 14.73 -26.26
C ASP A 632 41.41 13.87 -26.46
N ASP A 633 41.61 13.25 -27.62
CA ASP A 633 42.79 12.40 -27.87
C ASP A 633 44.12 13.18 -27.96
N MET A 634 44.10 14.39 -28.52
CA MET A 634 45.26 15.29 -28.48
C MET A 634 45.51 15.77 -27.05
N CYS A 635 44.47 16.08 -26.28
CA CYS A 635 44.61 16.50 -24.89
C CYS A 635 45.18 15.37 -24.01
N LYS A 636 44.64 14.15 -24.11
CA LYS A 636 45.11 12.95 -23.42
C LYS A 636 46.56 12.61 -23.77
N THR A 637 46.95 12.68 -25.04
CA THR A 637 48.35 12.42 -25.42
C THR A 637 49.31 13.50 -24.94
N ILE A 638 48.92 14.78 -24.95
CA ILE A 638 49.71 15.88 -24.37
C ILE A 638 49.84 15.74 -22.85
N ILE A 639 48.75 15.42 -22.13
CA ILE A 639 48.78 15.20 -20.67
C ILE A 639 49.62 13.97 -20.32
N ALA A 640 49.43 12.84 -21.00
CA ALA A 640 50.19 11.62 -20.76
C ALA A 640 51.68 11.80 -21.04
N THR A 641 52.07 12.44 -22.15
CA THR A 641 53.48 12.74 -22.44
C THR A 641 54.07 13.74 -21.45
N SER A 642 53.33 14.75 -21.00
CA SER A 642 53.78 15.71 -19.98
C SER A 642 54.02 15.05 -18.62
N LEU A 643 53.13 14.15 -18.19
CA LEU A 643 53.28 13.37 -16.97
C LEU A 643 54.47 12.41 -17.06
N LEU A 644 54.67 11.76 -18.22
CA LEU A 644 55.79 10.84 -18.45
C LEU A 644 57.13 11.60 -18.48
N LEU A 645 57.19 12.78 -19.10
CA LEU A 645 58.36 13.66 -19.07
C LEU A 645 58.67 14.13 -17.65
N SER A 646 57.66 14.55 -16.89
CA SER A 646 57.78 14.94 -15.47
C SER A 646 58.32 13.80 -14.61
N PHE A 647 57.85 12.57 -14.82
CA PHE A 647 58.33 11.38 -14.14
C PHE A 647 59.80 11.07 -14.47
N VAL A 648 60.21 11.17 -15.75
CA VAL A 648 61.61 10.99 -16.17
C VAL A 648 62.52 12.07 -15.57
N VAL A 649 62.12 13.35 -15.59
CA VAL A 649 62.88 14.44 -14.95
C VAL A 649 63.00 14.22 -13.45
N SER A 650 61.92 13.77 -12.79
CA SER A 650 61.92 13.44 -11.36
C SER A 650 62.87 12.28 -11.02
N ILE A 651 62.94 11.24 -11.86
CA ILE A 651 63.91 10.14 -11.72
C ILE A 651 65.34 10.63 -11.92
N LEU A 652 65.60 11.49 -12.92
CA LEU A 652 66.94 12.02 -13.19
C LEU A 652 67.42 12.94 -12.05
N LEU A 653 66.55 13.82 -11.52
CA LEU A 653 66.85 14.65 -10.36
C LEU A 653 67.06 13.79 -9.11
N SER A 654 66.18 12.82 -8.85
CA SER A 654 66.32 11.89 -7.72
C SER A 654 67.64 11.12 -7.80
N SER A 655 67.99 10.58 -8.96
CA SER A 655 69.27 9.90 -9.21
C SER A 655 70.47 10.82 -8.99
N TYR A 656 70.42 12.08 -9.45
CA TYR A 656 71.45 13.09 -9.21
C TYR A 656 71.64 13.38 -7.71
N PHE A 657 70.54 13.58 -6.97
CA PHE A 657 70.59 13.83 -5.52
C PHE A 657 71.05 12.60 -4.73
N ILE A 658 70.59 11.39 -5.10
CA ILE A 658 71.00 10.12 -4.49
C ILE A 658 72.50 9.85 -4.74
N HIS A 659 73.00 10.11 -5.95
CA HIS A 659 74.44 10.00 -6.27
C HIS A 659 75.27 11.02 -5.47
N ARG A 660 74.79 12.26 -5.34
CA ARG A 660 75.43 13.31 -4.53
C ARG A 660 75.41 12.99 -3.04
N TYR A 661 74.36 12.34 -2.54
CA TYR A 661 74.20 11.93 -1.14
C TYR A 661 75.11 10.73 -0.78
N HIS A 662 75.13 9.69 -1.62
CA HIS A 662 75.95 8.49 -1.38
C HIS A 662 77.47 8.71 -1.49
N LYS A 663 77.93 9.85 -2.01
CA LYS A 663 79.36 10.18 -2.06
C LYS A 663 79.93 10.65 -0.71
N ASN A 664 79.09 11.13 0.22
CA ASN A 664 79.53 11.97 1.33
C ASN A 664 79.23 11.45 2.76
N SER A 665 78.62 10.28 2.94
CA SER A 665 78.22 9.77 4.27
C SER A 665 78.60 8.28 4.51
N PRO A 666 79.20 7.92 5.67
CA PRO A 666 79.55 6.54 6.00
C PRO A 666 78.36 5.60 6.30
N LYS A 667 78.62 4.28 6.23
CA LYS A 667 77.78 3.17 6.74
C LYS A 667 78.59 2.48 7.87
N PRO A 668 78.00 1.95 8.96
CA PRO A 668 77.15 0.74 8.94
C PRO A 668 76.06 0.74 10.05
N PRO A 669 75.41 -0.40 10.43
CA PRO A 669 75.23 -1.69 9.75
C PRO A 669 73.75 -1.96 9.36
N ILE A 670 73.47 -3.10 8.72
CA ILE A 670 72.14 -3.47 8.20
C ILE A 670 71.81 -4.92 8.56
N ALA A 671 70.59 -5.16 9.06
CA ALA A 671 69.80 -6.38 8.88
C ALA A 671 68.32 -6.06 9.22
N SER A 672 67.30 -6.46 8.45
CA SER A 672 67.29 -7.07 7.11
C SER A 672 65.90 -6.92 6.45
N ALA A 673 65.88 -6.83 5.11
CA ALA A 673 64.94 -7.40 4.12
C ALA A 673 63.52 -7.89 4.53
N GLU A 674 62.47 -7.82 3.71
CA GLU A 674 62.21 -7.31 2.33
C GLU A 674 60.67 -7.03 2.23
N MET A 675 60.11 -6.20 1.33
CA MET A 675 59.71 -6.50 -0.06
C MET A 675 58.99 -7.87 -0.26
N THR A 676 57.95 -8.01 -1.11
CA THR A 676 57.64 -7.33 -2.38
C THR A 676 56.14 -7.06 -2.61
N PHE A 677 55.83 -6.20 -3.58
CA PHE A 677 54.48 -5.88 -4.05
C PHE A 677 54.22 -6.52 -5.43
N ARG A 678 53.19 -7.36 -5.59
CA ARG A 678 52.62 -7.73 -6.91
C ARG A 678 51.12 -8.04 -6.83
N ARG A 679 50.34 -7.44 -7.74
CA ARG A 679 49.11 -8.04 -8.30
C ARG A 679 49.52 -8.89 -9.54
N PRO A 680 48.73 -9.90 -9.93
CA PRO A 680 47.64 -9.63 -10.88
C PRO A 680 46.30 -10.24 -10.42
N ALA A 681 45.24 -10.02 -11.20
CA ALA A 681 43.95 -10.64 -11.00
C ALA A 681 43.86 -11.98 -11.76
N GLN A 682 43.21 -12.98 -11.15
CA GLN A 682 42.53 -14.05 -11.87
C GLN A 682 41.50 -14.72 -10.95
N ALA A 683 40.31 -14.99 -11.47
CA ALA A 683 39.31 -15.80 -10.78
C ALA A 683 39.59 -17.28 -11.03
N TYR A 684 39.28 -18.14 -10.05
CA TYR A 684 39.22 -19.59 -10.21
C TYR A 684 37.95 -20.13 -9.54
N PRO A 685 37.24 -21.09 -10.17
CA PRO A 685 36.00 -21.65 -9.65
C PRO A 685 36.28 -22.76 -8.62
N ILE A 686 35.31 -23.05 -7.75
CA ILE A 686 35.29 -24.25 -6.91
C ILE A 686 34.13 -25.13 -7.35
N SER A 687 34.40 -26.04 -8.28
CA SER A 687 33.50 -27.15 -8.62
C SER A 687 33.80 -28.35 -7.72
N PHE A 688 32.81 -28.83 -6.96
CA PHE A 688 32.93 -30.10 -6.26
C PHE A 688 32.53 -31.27 -7.19
N PRO A 689 33.29 -32.39 -7.20
CA PRO A 689 33.15 -33.40 -8.23
C PRO A 689 31.99 -34.36 -7.97
N ALA A 690 31.11 -34.52 -8.96
CA ALA A 690 30.21 -35.67 -9.01
C ALA A 690 30.98 -36.91 -9.47
N ASN A 691 31.14 -37.91 -8.59
CA ASN A 691 31.55 -39.25 -9.03
C ASN A 691 30.96 -40.34 -8.12
N ASN A 692 30.19 -41.25 -8.70
CA ASN A 692 29.56 -42.36 -7.97
C ASN A 692 30.51 -43.55 -7.87
N LEU A 693 30.80 -44.04 -6.66
CA LEU A 693 31.25 -45.42 -6.47
C LEU A 693 30.87 -45.97 -5.10
N ARG A 694 30.50 -47.25 -5.06
CA ARG A 694 29.90 -47.91 -3.88
C ARG A 694 30.97 -48.37 -2.89
N ARG A 695 30.82 -47.99 -1.62
CA ARG A 695 30.73 -48.93 -0.48
C ARG A 695 30.24 -48.17 0.77
N GLY A 696 29.51 -48.87 1.64
CA GLY A 696 29.05 -48.31 2.90
C GLY A 696 29.84 -48.85 4.08
N SER A 697 30.06 -48.00 5.06
CA SER A 697 30.37 -48.36 6.44
C SER A 697 29.46 -47.53 7.35
N GLN A 698 28.94 -48.20 8.38
CA GLN A 698 28.16 -47.64 9.47
C GLN A 698 29.08 -46.85 10.40
N GLU A 699 28.83 -45.56 10.62
CA GLU A 699 29.45 -44.80 11.72
C GLU A 699 28.54 -43.66 12.19
N SER A 700 28.70 -43.23 13.44
CA SER A 700 27.71 -42.43 14.20
C SER A 700 27.91 -40.93 14.06
N ILE A 701 26.80 -40.19 13.91
CA ILE A 701 26.80 -38.73 14.06
C ILE A 701 26.78 -38.41 15.57
N GLU A 702 27.94 -38.08 16.12
CA GLU A 702 28.05 -37.47 17.45
C GLU A 702 27.59 -36.00 17.42
N THR A 703 27.32 -35.44 18.61
CA THR A 703 26.65 -34.13 18.74
C THR A 703 27.65 -32.99 18.67
N ASP A 704 28.01 -32.59 17.45
CA ASP A 704 28.98 -31.51 17.22
C ASP A 704 28.45 -30.17 17.75
N THR A 705 29.15 -29.60 18.73
CA THR A 705 28.72 -28.36 19.39
C THR A 705 29.16 -27.15 18.57
N PHE A 706 28.19 -26.43 18.00
CA PHE A 706 28.42 -25.18 17.26
C PHE A 706 29.08 -24.11 18.13
N LYS A 707 30.41 -24.08 18.17
CA LYS A 707 31.19 -23.01 18.79
C LYS A 707 31.23 -21.80 17.85
N ILE A 708 30.64 -20.70 18.29
CA ILE A 708 30.69 -19.43 17.58
C ILE A 708 32.12 -18.87 17.74
N PRO A 709 32.85 -18.57 16.65
CA PRO A 709 34.18 -17.99 16.76
C PRO A 709 34.11 -16.58 17.35
N GLU A 710 34.95 -16.31 18.35
CA GLU A 710 35.08 -14.98 18.97
C GLU A 710 35.59 -13.96 17.93
N ASP A 711 35.01 -12.76 17.98
CA ASP A 711 35.46 -11.61 17.19
C ASP A 711 35.77 -10.45 18.14
N PRO A 712 37.05 -10.26 18.55
CA PRO A 712 37.44 -9.27 19.56
C PRO A 712 37.11 -7.81 19.21
N LYS A 713 36.74 -7.50 17.96
CA LYS A 713 36.26 -6.16 17.57
C LYS A 713 34.81 -5.91 18.02
N TRP A 714 34.03 -6.97 18.20
CA TRP A 714 32.60 -6.90 18.49
C TRP A 714 32.20 -7.58 19.81
N GLU A 715 33.02 -8.46 20.38
CA GLU A 715 32.75 -9.10 21.66
C GLU A 715 32.66 -8.07 22.81
N PHE A 716 31.60 -8.16 23.60
CA PHE A 716 31.30 -7.26 24.71
C PHE A 716 31.23 -8.04 26.04
N PRO A 717 31.90 -7.59 27.11
CA PRO A 717 31.90 -8.31 28.38
C PRO A 717 30.48 -8.48 28.94
N ARG A 718 29.99 -9.73 28.97
CA ARG A 718 28.62 -10.07 29.44
C ARG A 718 28.29 -9.48 30.82
N LYS A 719 29.28 -9.40 31.72
CA LYS A 719 29.19 -8.77 33.05
C LYS A 719 28.92 -7.25 33.06
N ASN A 720 29.13 -6.56 31.94
CA ASN A 720 28.83 -5.14 31.75
C ASN A 720 27.43 -4.92 31.12
N LEU A 721 26.67 -5.98 30.85
CA LEU A 721 25.35 -5.92 30.21
C LEU A 721 24.26 -6.32 31.21
N VAL A 722 23.44 -5.36 31.63
CA VAL A 722 22.28 -5.61 32.50
C VAL A 722 21.03 -5.68 31.66
N LEU A 723 20.48 -6.89 31.49
CA LEU A 723 19.21 -7.10 30.81
C LEU A 723 18.03 -6.58 31.65
N GLY A 724 16.99 -6.08 30.98
CA GLY A 724 15.76 -5.58 31.57
C GLY A 724 14.53 -6.10 30.84
N LYS A 725 13.45 -5.31 30.78
CA LYS A 725 12.17 -5.77 30.24
C LYS A 725 12.23 -6.23 28.77
N THR A 726 11.47 -7.27 28.44
CA THR A 726 11.18 -7.66 27.06
C THR A 726 10.56 -6.50 26.27
N LEU A 727 11.01 -6.33 25.03
CA LEU A 727 10.47 -5.38 24.04
C LEU A 727 9.62 -6.09 22.98
N GLY A 728 9.94 -7.35 22.67
CA GLY A 728 9.14 -8.22 21.82
C GLY A 728 9.72 -9.64 21.78
N GLU A 729 8.87 -10.63 21.49
CA GLU A 729 9.26 -12.03 21.31
C GLU A 729 8.40 -12.63 20.19
N GLY A 730 8.98 -13.43 19.29
CA GLY A 730 8.28 -13.91 18.10
C GLY A 730 9.10 -14.84 17.21
N GLU A 731 8.79 -14.89 15.92
CA GLU A 731 9.47 -15.75 14.93
C GLU A 731 10.96 -15.37 14.75
N PHE A 732 11.31 -14.10 14.99
CA PHE A 732 12.66 -13.53 14.89
C PHE A 732 13.48 -13.59 16.20
N GLY A 733 13.07 -14.43 17.16
CA GLY A 733 13.71 -14.57 18.48
C GLY A 733 13.09 -13.69 19.56
N LYS A 734 13.90 -13.28 20.54
CA LYS A 734 13.53 -12.51 21.73
C LYS A 734 14.35 -11.23 21.78
N VAL A 735 13.72 -10.08 22.01
CA VAL A 735 14.38 -8.77 22.12
C VAL A 735 14.05 -8.17 23.48
N VAL A 736 15.08 -7.78 24.24
CA VAL A 736 14.94 -7.12 25.55
C VAL A 736 15.61 -5.74 25.54
N LYS A 737 15.11 -4.82 26.36
CA LYS A 737 15.81 -3.57 26.68
C LYS A 737 16.93 -3.90 27.67
N ALA A 738 18.12 -3.33 27.48
CA ALA A 738 19.24 -3.55 28.38
C ALA A 738 20.04 -2.26 28.60
N THR A 739 20.92 -2.30 29.60
CA THR A 739 21.87 -1.23 29.95
C THR A 739 23.28 -1.77 29.78
N ALA A 740 24.05 -1.17 28.86
CA ALA A 740 25.44 -1.55 28.59
C ALA A 740 26.39 -0.53 29.23
N PHE A 741 27.22 -0.98 30.17
CA PHE A 741 28.19 -0.14 30.86
C PHE A 741 29.55 -0.12 30.14
N ARG A 742 30.15 1.07 29.99
CA ARG A 742 31.43 1.27 29.28
C ARG A 742 31.40 0.85 27.80
N LEU A 743 30.24 1.02 27.15
CA LEU A 743 30.04 0.63 25.75
C LEU A 743 30.98 1.43 24.82
N LYS A 744 31.77 0.71 24.01
CA LYS A 744 32.84 1.27 23.17
C LYS A 744 33.77 2.24 23.92
N GLY A 745 34.12 1.91 25.17
CA GLY A 745 35.09 2.65 25.98
C GLY A 745 34.56 3.92 26.67
N LYS A 746 33.41 4.46 26.25
CA LYS A 746 32.85 5.70 26.81
C LYS A 746 32.42 5.53 28.26
N ALA A 747 32.69 6.52 29.11
CA ALA A 747 32.29 6.49 30.51
C ALA A 747 30.75 6.51 30.69
N GLY A 748 30.26 5.87 31.75
CA GLY A 748 28.82 5.77 32.03
C GLY A 748 28.15 4.52 31.43
N TYR A 749 26.88 4.66 31.06
CA TYR A 749 26.04 3.60 30.51
C TYR A 749 25.30 4.04 29.24
N THR A 750 24.94 3.08 28.41
CA THR A 750 24.12 3.30 27.21
C THR A 750 22.89 2.40 27.27
N THR A 751 21.71 2.96 26.95
CA THR A 751 20.50 2.16 26.75
C THR A 751 20.56 1.49 25.38
N VAL A 752 20.39 0.17 25.36
CA VAL A 752 20.52 -0.67 24.17
C VAL A 752 19.34 -1.65 24.08
N ALA A 753 19.12 -2.21 22.90
CA ALA A 753 18.31 -3.41 22.74
C ALA A 753 19.23 -4.63 22.59
N VAL A 754 18.81 -5.79 23.09
CA VAL A 754 19.55 -7.04 22.99
C VAL A 754 18.65 -8.09 22.34
N LYS A 755 19.04 -8.55 21.15
CA LYS A 755 18.37 -9.63 20.41
C LYS A 755 19.06 -10.95 20.73
N MET A 756 18.27 -11.98 21.04
CA MET A 756 18.73 -13.29 21.48
C MET A 756 17.76 -14.39 21.03
N LEU A 757 18.20 -15.64 21.14
CA LEU A 757 17.32 -16.78 20.90
C LEU A 757 16.29 -16.95 22.04
N LYS A 758 15.15 -17.55 21.70
CA LYS A 758 14.19 -18.07 22.68
C LYS A 758 14.73 -19.35 23.31
N GLU A 759 14.21 -19.71 24.47
CA GLU A 759 14.63 -20.90 25.24
C GLU A 759 14.44 -22.22 24.47
N ASN A 760 13.48 -22.28 23.54
CA ASN A 760 13.21 -23.43 22.66
C ASN A 760 13.59 -23.20 21.18
N ALA A 761 14.53 -22.29 20.90
CA ALA A 761 14.88 -21.91 19.52
C ALA A 761 15.47 -23.06 18.69
N SER A 762 15.10 -23.08 17.40
CA SER A 762 15.58 -24.05 16.43
C SER A 762 16.99 -23.73 15.90
N HIS A 763 17.66 -24.75 15.36
CA HIS A 763 18.91 -24.59 14.58
C HIS A 763 18.73 -23.69 13.33
N SER A 764 17.49 -23.45 12.88
CA SER A 764 17.17 -22.43 11.87
C SER A 764 17.29 -21.02 12.45
N GLU A 765 16.64 -20.74 13.57
CA GLU A 765 16.68 -19.42 14.22
C GLU A 765 18.09 -19.05 14.68
N LEU A 766 18.91 -20.03 15.11
CA LEU A 766 20.34 -19.80 15.37
C LEU A 766 21.11 -19.38 14.10
N ARG A 767 20.84 -19.99 12.94
CA ARG A 767 21.48 -19.58 11.67
C ARG A 767 20.98 -18.25 11.16
N ASP A 768 19.68 -17.97 11.28
CA ASP A 768 19.09 -16.70 10.88
C ASP A 768 19.68 -15.56 11.76
N LEU A 769 19.85 -15.77 13.08
CA LEU A 769 20.51 -14.83 14.00
C LEU A 769 22.04 -14.69 13.75
N LEU A 770 22.74 -15.77 13.38
CA LEU A 770 24.17 -15.72 13.01
C LEU A 770 24.41 -15.02 11.66
N SER A 771 23.47 -15.15 10.72
CA SER A 771 23.48 -14.42 9.44
C SER A 771 23.31 -12.92 9.70
N GLU A 772 22.33 -12.55 10.53
CA GLU A 772 22.12 -11.18 10.98
C GLU A 772 23.35 -10.60 11.73
N PHE A 773 23.96 -11.35 12.64
CA PHE A 773 25.22 -10.96 13.29
C PHE A 773 26.32 -10.67 12.28
N THR A 774 26.50 -11.54 11.29
CA THR A 774 27.58 -11.45 10.29
C THR A 774 27.37 -10.28 9.33
N LEU A 775 26.13 -9.97 8.96
CA LEU A 775 25.75 -8.83 8.13
C LEU A 775 25.87 -7.51 8.91
N LEU A 776 25.40 -7.46 10.16
CA LEU A 776 25.47 -6.27 11.02
C LEU A 776 26.92 -5.84 11.40
N LYS A 777 27.93 -6.68 11.16
CA LYS A 777 29.35 -6.28 11.24
C LYS A 777 29.80 -5.40 10.06
N GLN A 778 29.07 -5.43 8.95
CA GLN A 778 29.47 -4.84 7.67
C GLN A 778 28.69 -3.56 7.34
N VAL A 779 27.44 -3.45 7.81
CA VAL A 779 26.58 -2.28 7.58
C VAL A 779 26.69 -1.21 8.67
N ASN A 780 26.77 0.06 8.28
CA ASN A 780 26.74 1.21 9.18
C ASN A 780 26.21 2.45 8.44
N HIS A 781 24.92 2.73 8.57
CA HIS A 781 24.23 3.85 7.93
C HIS A 781 23.17 4.44 8.89
N PRO A 782 22.88 5.76 8.89
CA PRO A 782 21.95 6.36 9.86
C PRO A 782 20.55 5.73 9.91
N HIS A 783 20.07 5.18 8.78
CA HIS A 783 18.76 4.54 8.64
C HIS A 783 18.79 3.00 8.62
N VAL A 784 19.89 2.38 9.03
CA VAL A 784 20.00 0.94 9.32
C VAL A 784 20.22 0.79 10.83
N ILE A 785 19.67 -0.27 11.44
CA ILE A 785 19.82 -0.50 12.88
C ILE A 785 21.30 -0.75 13.23
N LYS A 786 21.85 0.06 14.15
CA LYS A 786 23.28 0.03 14.43
C LYS A 786 23.63 -1.04 15.47
N MET A 787 24.51 -1.98 15.12
CA MET A 787 25.11 -2.89 16.09
C MET A 787 26.23 -2.19 16.87
N TYR A 788 26.26 -2.41 18.18
CA TYR A 788 27.30 -1.93 19.07
C TYR A 788 28.30 -3.03 19.46
N GLY A 789 27.85 -4.27 19.57
CA GLY A 789 28.66 -5.45 19.90
C GLY A 789 27.80 -6.70 20.04
N ALA A 790 28.38 -7.79 20.52
CA ALA A 790 27.69 -9.03 20.85
C ALA A 790 28.33 -9.71 22.08
N CYS A 791 27.61 -10.61 22.74
CA CYS A 791 28.20 -11.58 23.68
C CYS A 791 28.08 -12.95 23.01
N SER A 792 29.14 -13.40 22.34
CA SER A 792 29.20 -14.72 21.68
C SER A 792 29.82 -15.81 22.56
N GLN A 793 30.65 -15.44 23.53
CA GLN A 793 31.33 -16.39 24.44
C GLN A 793 30.63 -16.48 25.81
N ASP A 794 30.96 -17.53 26.57
CA ASP A 794 30.51 -17.76 27.96
C ASP A 794 28.98 -17.57 28.19
N GLY A 795 28.16 -18.13 27.28
CA GLY A 795 26.70 -18.13 27.39
C GLY A 795 25.99 -18.04 26.04
N PRO A 796 24.67 -17.79 26.03
CA PRO A 796 23.89 -17.64 24.79
C PRO A 796 24.30 -16.41 23.98
N LEU A 797 24.20 -16.49 22.66
CA LEU A 797 24.48 -15.38 21.74
C LEU A 797 23.51 -14.21 21.98
N TYR A 798 24.07 -13.07 22.36
CA TYR A 798 23.35 -11.80 22.52
C TYR A 798 23.87 -10.78 21.50
N LEU A 799 23.02 -10.24 20.64
CA LEU A 799 23.38 -9.14 19.73
C LEU A 799 22.94 -7.81 20.33
N ILE A 800 23.90 -6.90 20.56
CA ILE A 800 23.68 -5.62 21.24
C ILE A 800 23.53 -4.53 20.17
N VAL A 801 22.33 -3.96 20.05
CA VAL A 801 21.96 -3.01 19.00
C VAL A 801 21.34 -1.73 19.57
N GLU A 802 21.22 -0.73 18.72
CA GLU A 802 20.56 0.56 18.98
C GLU A 802 19.11 0.39 19.50
N TYR A 803 18.76 1.15 20.54
CA TYR A 803 17.42 1.08 21.15
C TYR A 803 16.43 2.01 20.43
N ALA A 804 15.52 1.43 19.64
CA ALA A 804 14.42 2.14 19.03
C ALA A 804 13.29 2.42 20.05
N LYS A 805 13.26 3.63 20.60
CA LYS A 805 12.33 4.08 21.66
C LYS A 805 10.85 3.80 21.36
N TYR A 806 10.42 3.95 20.11
CA TYR A 806 9.01 3.87 19.70
C TYR A 806 8.63 2.51 19.06
N GLY A 807 9.50 1.50 19.13
CA GLY A 807 9.21 0.16 18.60
C GLY A 807 9.21 0.09 17.07
N SER A 808 8.34 -0.74 16.50
CA SER A 808 8.21 -0.90 15.04
C SER A 808 7.28 0.12 14.40
N LEU A 809 7.59 0.52 13.16
CA LEU A 809 6.87 1.53 12.39
C LEU A 809 5.39 1.16 12.21
N ARG A 810 5.06 -0.11 11.99
CA ARG A 810 3.66 -0.59 11.91
C ARG A 810 2.88 -0.36 13.20
N ASN A 811 3.53 -0.45 14.37
CA ASN A 811 2.87 -0.18 15.65
C ASN A 811 2.77 1.33 15.91
N PHE A 812 3.86 2.08 15.66
CA PHE A 812 3.89 3.54 15.77
C PHE A 812 2.82 4.22 14.91
N LEU A 813 2.68 3.82 13.64
CA LEU A 813 1.63 4.29 12.73
C LEU A 813 0.21 3.90 13.18
N ARG A 814 0.05 2.75 13.84
CA ARG A 814 -1.25 2.33 14.40
C ARG A 814 -1.62 3.08 15.68
N GLU A 815 -0.63 3.56 16.43
CA GLU A 815 -0.87 4.40 17.61
C GLU A 815 -1.36 5.80 17.22
N SER A 816 -0.85 6.41 16.13
CA SER A 816 -1.33 7.74 15.69
C SER A 816 -2.81 7.73 15.26
N ARG A 817 -3.33 6.60 14.76
CA ARG A 817 -4.77 6.44 14.46
C ARG A 817 -5.68 6.74 15.66
N LYS A 818 -5.18 6.58 16.90
CA LYS A 818 -5.94 6.83 18.14
C LYS A 818 -6.09 8.32 18.48
N VAL A 819 -5.40 9.21 17.77
CA VAL A 819 -5.42 10.66 18.03
C VAL A 819 -6.58 11.36 17.30
N GLY A 820 -7.01 10.81 16.15
CA GLY A 820 -8.23 11.18 15.43
C GLY A 820 -8.21 12.56 14.72
N PRO A 821 -9.24 12.87 13.89
CA PRO A 821 -9.31 14.13 13.13
C PRO A 821 -9.75 15.36 13.94
N SER A 822 -9.95 15.23 15.25
CA SER A 822 -10.70 16.19 16.09
C SER A 822 -10.05 17.57 16.29
N TYR A 823 -8.89 17.83 15.67
CA TYR A 823 -8.09 19.05 15.86
C TYR A 823 -8.34 20.18 14.84
N MET A 824 -9.37 20.06 13.99
CA MET A 824 -9.92 21.19 13.22
C MET A 824 -11.34 21.60 13.66
N GLY A 825 -11.86 21.01 14.73
CA GLY A 825 -13.02 21.53 15.43
C GLY A 825 -12.64 22.71 16.34
N ARG A 826 -13.32 23.85 16.18
CA ARG A 826 -13.32 24.89 17.21
C ARG A 826 -14.09 24.36 18.43
N ASP A 827 -13.60 24.68 19.62
CA ASP A 827 -14.21 24.37 20.93
C ASP A 827 -14.16 22.88 21.38
N ALA A 828 -13.04 22.50 21.99
CA ALA A 828 -12.93 21.32 22.86
C ALA A 828 -12.20 21.69 24.17
N ASN A 829 -12.72 21.22 25.31
CA ASN A 829 -12.33 21.72 26.63
C ASN A 829 -11.07 21.02 27.20
N ARG A 830 -10.12 21.80 27.76
CA ARG A 830 -8.93 21.26 28.42
C ARG A 830 -9.28 20.68 29.79
N ASN A 831 -9.16 19.36 29.96
CA ASN A 831 -8.80 18.72 31.25
C ASN A 831 -8.52 17.21 31.10
N SER A 832 -7.27 16.83 30.86
CA SER A 832 -6.73 15.50 31.21
C SER A 832 -5.21 15.62 31.39
N SER A 833 -4.72 15.27 32.58
CA SER A 833 -3.38 15.65 33.06
C SER A 833 -2.37 14.49 33.07
N TYR A 834 -2.37 13.66 32.02
CA TYR A 834 -1.61 12.39 31.99
C TYR A 834 -0.88 12.09 30.67
N LEU A 835 -0.54 13.14 29.90
CA LEU A 835 0.31 13.01 28.70
C LEU A 835 1.46 14.01 28.74
N GLU A 836 2.69 13.51 28.69
CA GLU A 836 3.85 14.28 28.23
C GLU A 836 3.67 14.51 26.72
N ASN A 837 3.67 15.79 26.30
CA ASN A 837 3.63 16.28 24.91
C ASN A 837 2.61 15.61 23.96
N PRO A 838 1.37 16.12 23.88
CA PRO A 838 0.40 15.71 22.85
C PRO A 838 0.92 15.88 21.40
N ASP A 839 1.74 16.89 21.15
CA ASP A 839 2.21 17.28 19.82
C ASP A 839 3.16 16.25 19.17
N ASP A 840 3.86 15.43 19.97
CA ASP A 840 4.81 14.41 19.49
C ASP A 840 4.16 13.23 18.72
N ARG A 841 2.82 13.12 18.76
CA ARG A 841 2.05 11.98 18.20
C ARG A 841 1.16 12.30 17.00
N ALA A 842 0.99 13.58 16.65
CA ALA A 842 0.35 13.93 15.39
C ALA A 842 1.29 13.59 14.22
N LEU A 843 0.76 12.97 13.16
CA LEU A 843 1.51 12.66 11.94
C LEU A 843 0.92 13.40 10.75
N THR A 844 1.73 14.26 10.14
CA THR A 844 1.42 14.96 8.89
C THR A 844 1.81 14.11 7.67
N MET A 845 1.32 14.46 6.49
CA MET A 845 1.79 13.83 5.25
C MET A 845 3.30 14.06 5.03
N GLY A 846 3.83 15.21 5.45
CA GLY A 846 5.28 15.48 5.43
C GLY A 846 6.10 14.51 6.28
N ASP A 847 5.57 14.09 7.43
CA ASP A 847 6.19 13.04 8.27
C ASP A 847 6.17 11.68 7.56
N LEU A 848 5.06 11.32 6.93
CA LEU A 848 4.94 10.04 6.21
C LEU A 848 5.88 9.97 5.00
N ILE A 849 6.00 11.05 4.22
CA ILE A 849 6.98 11.17 3.13
C ILE A 849 8.41 11.12 3.70
N SER A 850 8.68 11.78 4.84
CA SER A 850 9.99 11.70 5.50
C SER A 850 10.34 10.28 5.94
N PHE A 851 9.38 9.53 6.50
CA PHE A 851 9.61 8.13 6.88
C PHE A 851 9.96 7.28 5.65
N ALA A 852 9.20 7.43 4.56
CA ALA A 852 9.50 6.77 3.30
C ALA A 852 10.89 7.12 2.76
N TRP A 853 11.27 8.39 2.76
CA TRP A 853 12.58 8.89 2.29
C TRP A 853 13.75 8.36 3.14
N GLN A 854 13.60 8.36 4.47
CA GLN A 854 14.62 7.81 5.38
C GLN A 854 14.85 6.32 5.10
N ILE A 855 13.78 5.56 4.86
CA ILE A 855 13.86 4.12 4.54
C ILE A 855 14.45 3.90 3.14
N SER A 856 14.07 4.69 2.13
CA SER A 856 14.63 4.56 0.78
C SER A 856 16.12 4.87 0.74
N ARG A 857 16.58 5.87 1.51
CA ARG A 857 18.01 6.15 1.72
C ARG A 857 18.73 4.98 2.41
N GLY A 858 18.09 4.34 3.39
CA GLY A 858 18.60 3.12 4.03
C GLY A 858 18.72 1.94 3.06
N MET A 859 17.71 1.72 2.22
CA MET A 859 17.71 0.67 1.20
C MET A 859 18.66 0.96 0.03
N GLN A 860 18.88 2.25 -0.32
CA GLN A 860 19.90 2.66 -1.28
C GLN A 860 21.29 2.21 -0.80
N TYR A 861 21.64 2.51 0.45
CA TYR A 861 22.89 2.07 1.05
C TYR A 861 23.04 0.53 1.05
N LEU A 862 21.97 -0.21 1.38
CA LEU A 862 22.00 -1.68 1.33
C LEU A 862 22.22 -2.21 -0.11
N ALA A 863 21.59 -1.59 -1.11
CA ALA A 863 21.79 -1.92 -2.52
C ALA A 863 23.22 -1.62 -3.00
N GLU A 864 23.81 -0.49 -2.58
CA GLU A 864 25.21 -0.14 -2.85
C GLU A 864 26.19 -1.12 -2.17
N MET A 865 25.84 -1.60 -0.97
CA MET A 865 26.52 -2.70 -0.27
C MET A 865 26.20 -4.10 -0.85
N LYS A 866 25.44 -4.19 -1.94
CA LYS A 866 25.03 -5.45 -2.62
C LYS A 866 24.22 -6.42 -1.75
N LEU A 867 23.46 -5.90 -0.78
CA LEU A 867 22.62 -6.70 0.11
C LEU A 867 21.14 -6.63 -0.29
N VAL A 868 20.50 -7.79 -0.42
CA VAL A 868 19.06 -7.95 -0.63
C VAL A 868 18.39 -8.27 0.70
N HIS A 869 17.38 -7.48 1.09
CA HIS A 869 16.73 -7.55 2.40
C HIS A 869 15.76 -8.73 2.53
N ARG A 870 14.95 -8.97 1.49
CA ARG A 870 13.96 -10.07 1.32
C ARG A 870 12.71 -10.05 2.22
N ASP A 871 12.73 -9.39 3.38
CA ASP A 871 11.53 -9.13 4.20
C ASP A 871 11.41 -7.65 4.61
N LEU A 872 11.33 -6.76 3.61
CA LEU A 872 11.15 -5.32 3.83
C LEU A 872 9.66 -4.99 4.04
N ALA A 873 9.28 -4.64 5.27
CA ALA A 873 7.89 -4.37 5.68
C ALA A 873 7.83 -3.46 6.92
N ALA A 874 6.69 -2.82 7.21
CA ALA A 874 6.58 -1.86 8.31
C ALA A 874 6.74 -2.49 9.70
N ARG A 875 6.65 -3.82 9.81
CA ARG A 875 7.00 -4.61 11.01
C ARG A 875 8.51 -4.61 11.32
N ASN A 876 9.35 -4.54 10.28
CA ASN A 876 10.81 -4.73 10.34
C ASN A 876 11.57 -3.40 10.17
N VAL A 877 10.85 -2.28 10.11
CA VAL A 877 11.42 -0.93 10.29
C VAL A 877 11.11 -0.50 11.72
N LEU A 878 12.12 -0.03 12.44
CA LEU A 878 12.03 0.47 13.80
C LEU A 878 12.09 2.01 13.83
N VAL A 879 11.45 2.62 14.84
CA VAL A 879 11.35 4.07 15.02
C VAL A 879 12.17 4.49 16.24
N ALA A 880 13.33 5.09 15.97
CA ALA A 880 14.27 5.59 16.96
C ALA A 880 13.93 7.02 17.42
N GLU A 881 14.73 7.51 18.38
CA GLU A 881 14.60 8.87 18.92
C GLU A 881 14.70 9.94 17.81
N GLY A 882 13.93 11.02 17.96
CA GLY A 882 13.74 12.03 16.91
C GLY A 882 12.93 11.53 15.69
N ARG A 883 12.05 10.53 15.87
CA ARG A 883 11.23 9.89 14.82
C ARG A 883 12.07 9.38 13.62
N LYS A 884 13.29 8.87 13.89
CA LYS A 884 14.23 8.39 12.86
C LYS A 884 13.99 6.93 12.50
N MET A 885 13.84 6.63 11.22
CA MET A 885 13.62 5.26 10.72
C MET A 885 14.90 4.43 10.75
N LYS A 886 14.78 3.13 11.08
CA LYS A 886 15.86 2.15 11.16
C LYS A 886 15.43 0.81 10.55
N ILE A 887 16.06 0.39 9.45
CA ILE A 887 15.84 -0.94 8.85
C ILE A 887 16.46 -2.01 9.77
N SER A 888 15.73 -3.10 10.02
CA SER A 888 16.04 -4.16 11.00
C SER A 888 15.65 -5.55 10.46
N ASP A 889 16.05 -6.60 11.19
CA ASP A 889 15.64 -8.00 10.98
C ASP A 889 16.22 -8.65 9.71
N PHE A 890 17.54 -8.51 9.58
CA PHE A 890 18.36 -9.03 8.48
C PHE A 890 18.52 -10.56 8.43
N GLY A 891 17.76 -11.31 9.24
CA GLY A 891 17.88 -12.78 9.37
C GLY A 891 17.51 -13.59 8.11
N LEU A 892 16.99 -12.94 7.07
CA LEU A 892 16.68 -13.53 5.76
C LEU A 892 17.52 -12.94 4.60
N SER A 893 18.36 -11.94 4.89
CA SER A 893 19.06 -11.13 3.88
C SER A 893 20.33 -11.81 3.35
N ARG A 894 20.79 -11.43 2.15
CA ARG A 894 21.96 -12.02 1.47
C ARG A 894 22.69 -11.06 0.54
N ASP A 895 23.92 -11.41 0.18
CA ASP A 895 24.63 -10.84 -0.98
C ASP A 895 23.91 -11.20 -2.30
N VAL A 896 24.03 -10.35 -3.31
CA VAL A 896 23.52 -10.55 -4.68
C VAL A 896 24.27 -11.66 -5.44
N TYR A 897 25.51 -11.98 -5.08
CA TYR A 897 26.41 -12.83 -5.89
C TYR A 897 26.57 -14.29 -5.40
N GLU A 898 25.80 -14.75 -4.41
CA GLU A 898 25.78 -16.17 -4.02
C GLU A 898 24.91 -17.02 -4.97
N GLU A 899 25.53 -17.79 -5.87
CA GLU A 899 24.82 -18.68 -6.82
C GLU A 899 24.17 -19.92 -6.13
N ASP A 900 24.37 -20.13 -4.83
CA ASP A 900 23.91 -21.32 -4.11
C ASP A 900 22.38 -21.33 -3.88
N SER A 901 21.72 -22.24 -4.60
CA SER A 901 20.26 -22.48 -4.68
C SER A 901 19.54 -22.84 -3.37
N TYR A 902 19.54 -21.93 -2.40
CA TYR A 902 18.87 -22.08 -1.11
C TYR A 902 17.34 -21.94 -1.22
N VAL A 903 16.66 -23.05 -1.49
CA VAL A 903 15.24 -23.21 -1.15
C VAL A 903 15.12 -23.31 0.37
N LYS A 904 14.43 -22.36 1.04
CA LYS A 904 14.15 -22.42 2.49
C LYS A 904 13.16 -23.54 2.81
N ARG A 905 13.63 -24.79 2.88
CA ARG A 905 12.85 -26.01 3.19
C ARG A 905 12.28 -26.09 4.62
N SER A 906 12.34 -24.99 5.38
CA SER A 906 11.88 -24.90 6.78
C SER A 906 10.51 -24.23 6.87
N LYS A 907 9.67 -24.66 7.82
CA LYS A 907 8.26 -24.25 7.97
C LYS A 907 8.08 -22.85 8.59
N GLY A 908 8.89 -21.87 8.18
CA GLY A 908 8.71 -20.46 8.56
C GLY A 908 7.65 -19.77 7.70
N ARG A 909 7.09 -18.65 8.20
CA ARG A 909 6.09 -17.86 7.47
C ARG A 909 6.73 -16.99 6.40
N ILE A 910 6.62 -17.44 5.15
CA ILE A 910 7.02 -16.67 3.97
C ILE A 910 6.15 -15.39 3.88
N PRO A 911 6.71 -14.19 3.65
CA PRO A 911 5.98 -12.91 3.64
C PRO A 911 5.23 -12.66 2.31
N VAL A 912 4.39 -13.60 1.89
CA VAL A 912 3.72 -13.67 0.57
C VAL A 912 3.10 -12.34 0.10
N LYS A 913 2.57 -11.52 1.01
CA LYS A 913 1.93 -10.23 0.70
C LYS A 913 2.89 -9.06 0.43
N TRP A 914 4.19 -9.21 0.67
CA TRP A 914 5.22 -8.22 0.36
C TRP A 914 6.13 -8.65 -0.80
N MET A 915 6.19 -9.95 -1.09
CA MET A 915 7.05 -10.51 -2.14
C MET A 915 6.69 -10.03 -3.54
N ALA A 916 7.74 -9.85 -4.37
CA ALA A 916 7.60 -9.60 -5.79
C ALA A 916 7.12 -10.84 -6.55
N ILE A 917 6.53 -10.63 -7.73
CA ILE A 917 5.91 -11.70 -8.51
C ILE A 917 6.91 -12.76 -9.01
N GLU A 918 8.15 -12.36 -9.33
CA GLU A 918 9.26 -13.28 -9.63
C GLU A 918 9.77 -14.04 -8.39
N SER A 919 9.65 -13.45 -7.19
CA SER A 919 9.98 -14.13 -5.93
C SER A 919 8.91 -15.17 -5.56
N LEU A 920 7.65 -14.90 -5.88
CA LEU A 920 6.52 -15.80 -5.67
C LEU A 920 6.54 -17.02 -6.60
N PHE A 921 7.04 -16.88 -7.83
CA PHE A 921 7.04 -17.96 -8.83
C PHE A 921 8.40 -18.65 -8.99
N ASP A 922 9.44 -17.90 -9.31
CA ASP A 922 10.78 -18.41 -9.64
C ASP A 922 11.73 -18.43 -8.42
N HIS A 923 11.29 -17.91 -7.27
CA HIS A 923 12.10 -17.67 -6.07
C HIS A 923 13.33 -16.79 -6.31
N ILE A 924 13.23 -15.87 -7.27
CA ILE A 924 14.24 -14.86 -7.55
C ILE A 924 14.15 -13.73 -6.52
N TYR A 925 15.27 -13.37 -5.89
CA TYR A 925 15.37 -12.28 -4.93
C TYR A 925 16.53 -11.35 -5.31
N THR A 926 16.20 -10.11 -5.64
CA THR A 926 17.14 -9.06 -6.06
C THR A 926 16.77 -7.72 -5.41
N THR A 927 17.61 -6.70 -5.55
CA THR A 927 17.27 -5.31 -5.18
C THR A 927 15.92 -4.86 -5.76
N GLN A 928 15.58 -5.29 -6.99
CA GLN A 928 14.30 -4.96 -7.63
C GLN A 928 13.09 -5.67 -7.00
N SER A 929 13.32 -6.80 -6.29
CA SER A 929 12.28 -7.45 -5.46
C SER A 929 12.11 -6.76 -4.10
N ASP A 930 13.17 -6.16 -3.54
CA ASP A 930 13.04 -5.27 -2.39
C ASP A 930 12.35 -3.95 -2.77
N VAL A 931 12.53 -3.43 -4.00
CA VAL A 931 11.79 -2.27 -4.52
C VAL A 931 10.28 -2.56 -4.57
N TRP A 932 9.86 -3.75 -5.01
CA TRP A 932 8.45 -4.14 -4.94
C TRP A 932 7.95 -4.18 -3.48
N SER A 933 8.74 -4.76 -2.58
CA SER A 933 8.46 -4.81 -1.13
C SER A 933 8.35 -3.40 -0.53
N PHE A 934 9.20 -2.46 -0.98
CA PHE A 934 9.14 -1.05 -0.63
C PHE A 934 7.86 -0.38 -1.12
N GLY A 935 7.37 -0.72 -2.32
CA GLY A 935 6.04 -0.27 -2.78
C GLY A 935 4.91 -0.72 -1.84
N VAL A 936 4.97 -1.95 -1.31
CA VAL A 936 4.01 -2.43 -0.30
C VAL A 936 4.18 -1.70 1.04
N LEU A 937 5.42 -1.38 1.43
CA LEU A 937 5.73 -0.56 2.61
C LEU A 937 5.23 0.89 2.48
N LEU A 938 5.32 1.52 1.32
CA LEU A 938 4.70 2.84 1.06
C LEU A 938 3.18 2.77 1.31
N TRP A 939 2.52 1.72 0.84
CA TRP A 939 1.10 1.48 1.09
C TRP A 939 0.82 1.27 2.59
N GLU A 940 1.65 0.50 3.32
CA GLU A 940 1.56 0.41 4.79
C GLU A 940 1.75 1.78 5.48
N ILE A 941 2.62 2.66 4.97
CA ILE A 941 2.88 3.98 5.55
C ILE A 941 1.67 4.91 5.38
N VAL A 942 1.17 5.12 4.15
CA VAL A 942 0.04 6.05 3.91
C VAL A 942 -1.29 5.54 4.48
N THR A 943 -1.44 4.23 4.67
CA THR A 943 -2.60 3.64 5.37
C THR A 943 -2.42 3.60 6.90
N LEU A 944 -1.39 4.24 7.45
CA LEU A 944 -1.09 4.26 8.89
C LEU A 944 -1.03 2.85 9.49
N GLY A 945 -0.25 1.95 8.89
CA GLY A 945 -0.08 0.56 9.30
C GLY A 945 -1.25 -0.34 8.88
N GLY A 946 -1.79 -0.18 7.68
CA GLY A 946 -2.80 -1.08 7.11
C GLY A 946 -2.32 -2.55 6.99
N ASN A 947 -3.22 -3.44 6.57
CA ASN A 947 -2.87 -4.81 6.20
C ASN A 947 -2.91 -4.91 4.66
N PRO A 948 -1.78 -5.10 3.95
CA PRO A 948 -1.78 -5.18 2.49
C PRO A 948 -2.73 -6.22 1.92
N TYR A 949 -3.26 -5.94 0.73
CA TYR A 949 -4.23 -6.76 0.01
C TYR A 949 -5.41 -7.19 0.92
N PRO A 950 -6.21 -6.24 1.47
CA PRO A 950 -7.33 -6.55 2.35
C PRO A 950 -8.34 -7.49 1.67
N GLY A 951 -8.98 -8.38 2.44
CA GLY A 951 -9.88 -9.43 1.93
C GLY A 951 -9.22 -10.55 1.11
N ILE A 952 -8.06 -10.31 0.49
CA ILE A 952 -7.39 -11.27 -0.41
C ILE A 952 -6.56 -12.28 0.39
N ALA A 953 -6.91 -13.55 0.24
CA ALA A 953 -6.17 -14.69 0.78
C ALA A 953 -4.82 -14.91 0.04
N PRO A 954 -3.71 -15.21 0.73
CA PRO A 954 -2.37 -15.32 0.13
C PRO A 954 -2.29 -16.30 -1.06
N GLU A 955 -3.05 -17.39 -1.01
CA GLU A 955 -3.07 -18.47 -2.01
C GLU A 955 -3.67 -18.01 -3.35
N ARG A 956 -4.52 -16.96 -3.32
CA ARG A 956 -5.10 -16.34 -4.52
C ARG A 956 -4.27 -15.19 -5.06
N LEU A 957 -3.39 -14.59 -4.23
CA LEU A 957 -2.68 -13.35 -4.56
C LEU A 957 -1.79 -13.48 -5.79
N PHE A 958 -1.03 -14.59 -5.93
CA PHE A 958 -0.18 -14.80 -7.11
C PHE A 958 -0.96 -14.76 -8.43
N ASN A 959 -2.07 -15.50 -8.51
CA ASN A 959 -2.92 -15.56 -9.70
C ASN A 959 -3.54 -14.19 -10.01
N LEU A 960 -3.89 -13.41 -8.99
CA LEU A 960 -4.44 -12.06 -9.13
C LEU A 960 -3.38 -11.06 -9.61
N LEU A 961 -2.18 -11.05 -9.01
CA LEU A 961 -1.08 -10.19 -9.48
C LEU A 961 -0.68 -10.48 -10.94
N LYS A 962 -0.83 -11.74 -11.38
CA LYS A 962 -0.56 -12.19 -12.75
C LYS A 962 -1.57 -11.66 -13.79
N THR A 963 -2.77 -11.23 -13.41
CA THR A 963 -3.70 -10.54 -14.34
C THR A 963 -3.40 -9.04 -14.49
N GLY A 964 -2.35 -8.53 -13.83
CA GLY A 964 -2.00 -7.11 -13.82
C GLY A 964 -2.62 -6.32 -12.66
N TYR A 965 -3.49 -6.93 -11.85
CA TYR A 965 -4.07 -6.28 -10.66
C TYR A 965 -2.98 -5.80 -9.68
N ARG A 966 -3.19 -4.64 -9.07
CA ARG A 966 -2.39 -4.05 -7.98
C ARG A 966 -3.34 -3.44 -6.95
N MET A 967 -2.85 -3.13 -5.74
CA MET A 967 -3.70 -2.49 -4.71
C MET A 967 -4.14 -1.10 -5.17
N GLU A 968 -5.40 -0.77 -4.90
CA GLU A 968 -6.02 0.52 -5.20
C GLU A 968 -5.41 1.68 -4.38
N ARG A 969 -5.63 2.92 -4.85
CA ARG A 969 -5.10 4.15 -4.22
C ARG A 969 -5.78 4.36 -2.85
N PRO A 970 -5.02 4.42 -1.75
CA PRO A 970 -5.58 4.79 -0.45
C PRO A 970 -6.13 6.22 -0.47
N GLU A 971 -7.21 6.48 0.27
CA GLU A 971 -7.90 7.77 0.34
C GLU A 971 -6.93 8.93 0.65
N ASN A 972 -6.05 8.74 1.64
CA ASN A 972 -5.07 9.73 2.09
C ASN A 972 -3.76 9.72 1.28
N CYS A 973 -3.75 9.18 0.05
CA CYS A 973 -2.53 9.06 -0.77
C CYS A 973 -2.54 10.02 -1.96
N SER A 974 -1.51 10.87 -2.06
CA SER A 974 -1.29 11.72 -3.24
C SER A 974 -1.01 10.89 -4.49
N GLU A 975 -1.31 11.46 -5.65
CA GLU A 975 -1.08 10.78 -6.94
C GLU A 975 0.41 10.55 -7.22
N GLU A 976 1.28 11.47 -6.82
CA GLU A 976 2.75 11.29 -6.92
C GLU A 976 3.21 10.05 -6.13
N MET A 977 2.77 9.93 -4.86
CA MET A 977 3.10 8.81 -3.98
C MET A 977 2.50 7.48 -4.49
N TYR A 978 1.29 7.49 -5.04
CA TYR A 978 0.68 6.29 -5.61
C TYR A 978 1.33 5.87 -6.94
N ASN A 979 1.70 6.82 -7.79
CA ASN A 979 2.45 6.55 -9.02
C ASN A 979 3.86 6.01 -8.74
N LEU A 980 4.45 6.32 -7.58
CA LEU A 980 5.65 5.67 -7.06
C LEU A 980 5.41 4.20 -6.68
N MET A 981 4.30 3.88 -5.97
CA MET A 981 3.92 2.49 -5.69
C MET A 981 3.70 1.68 -6.97
N LEU A 982 2.95 2.22 -7.94
CA LEU A 982 2.67 1.55 -9.22
C LEU A 982 3.93 1.29 -10.05
N ARG A 983 4.95 2.15 -9.95
CA ARG A 983 6.27 1.91 -10.55
C ARG A 983 7.08 0.85 -9.79
N CYS A 984 7.00 0.83 -8.47
CA CYS A 984 7.60 -0.23 -7.65
C CYS A 984 6.99 -1.61 -7.95
N TRP A 985 5.71 -1.68 -8.32
CA TRP A 985 5.02 -2.94 -8.68
C TRP A 985 4.96 -3.25 -10.18
N LYS A 986 5.80 -2.66 -11.03
CA LYS A 986 5.90 -3.05 -12.46
C LYS A 986 6.24 -4.53 -12.57
N GLN A 987 5.65 -5.19 -13.57
CA GLN A 987 5.76 -6.64 -13.76
C GLN A 987 7.22 -7.06 -13.97
N GLU A 988 7.89 -6.47 -14.96
CA GLU A 988 9.31 -6.67 -15.24
C GLU A 988 10.17 -5.97 -14.18
N PRO A 989 11.13 -6.65 -13.52
CA PRO A 989 11.98 -6.07 -12.49
C PRO A 989 12.78 -4.85 -12.96
N ASP A 990 13.27 -4.86 -14.21
CA ASP A 990 14.11 -3.80 -14.78
C ASP A 990 13.34 -2.50 -15.08
N LYS A 991 12.01 -2.54 -15.07
CA LYS A 991 11.13 -1.37 -15.21
C LYS A 991 10.76 -0.73 -13.86
N ARG A 992 11.30 -1.22 -12.74
CA ARG A 992 11.12 -0.65 -11.40
C ARG A 992 12.26 0.35 -11.09
N PRO A 993 11.99 1.49 -10.43
CA PRO A 993 13.00 2.51 -10.16
C PRO A 993 14.04 2.02 -9.13
N THR A 994 15.28 2.55 -9.18
CA THR A 994 16.28 2.21 -8.16
C THR A 994 16.01 2.95 -6.85
N PHE A 995 16.52 2.44 -5.72
CA PHE A 995 16.44 3.15 -4.44
C PHE A 995 17.10 4.54 -4.45
N SER A 996 18.05 4.81 -5.35
CA SER A 996 18.60 6.16 -5.52
C SER A 996 17.57 7.12 -6.12
N ASP A 997 16.74 6.63 -7.05
CA ASP A 997 15.77 7.44 -7.77
C ASP A 997 14.50 7.64 -6.94
N ILE A 998 14.04 6.57 -6.28
CA ILE A 998 13.01 6.62 -5.23
C ILE A 998 13.36 7.67 -4.17
N SER A 999 14.62 7.68 -3.69
CA SER A 999 15.05 8.66 -2.68
C SER A 999 15.03 10.10 -3.20
N LYS A 1000 15.55 10.36 -4.40
CA LYS A 1000 15.49 11.70 -5.02
C LYS A 1000 14.05 12.17 -5.23
N GLU A 1001 13.13 11.25 -5.53
CA GLU A 1001 11.73 11.60 -5.81
C GLU A 1001 10.95 11.91 -4.52
N LEU A 1002 11.10 11.10 -3.47
CA LEU A 1002 10.53 11.39 -2.16
C LEU A 1002 11.08 12.71 -1.59
N GLU A 1003 12.35 13.04 -1.86
CA GLU A 1003 12.96 14.32 -1.50
C GLU A 1003 12.29 15.50 -2.22
N LYS A 1004 11.97 15.37 -3.52
CA LYS A 1004 11.15 16.36 -4.25
C LYS A 1004 9.76 16.53 -3.64
N MET A 1005 9.09 15.44 -3.25
CA MET A 1005 7.77 15.50 -2.60
C MET A 1005 7.84 16.25 -1.26
N MET A 1006 8.91 16.06 -0.48
CA MET A 1006 9.14 16.82 0.77
C MET A 1006 9.34 18.32 0.53
N VAL A 1007 9.99 18.72 -0.57
CA VAL A 1007 10.14 20.14 -0.93
C VAL A 1007 8.80 20.75 -1.35
N LYS A 1008 8.08 20.13 -2.30
CA LYS A 1008 6.74 20.59 -2.72
C LYS A 1008 5.77 20.75 -1.55
N SER A 1009 5.84 19.84 -0.57
CA SER A 1009 4.99 19.87 0.64
C SER A 1009 5.28 21.04 1.58
N ARG A 1010 6.37 21.81 1.38
CA ARG A 1010 6.66 23.05 2.13
C ARG A 1010 6.15 24.27 1.39
N ASP A 1011 6.39 24.35 0.08
CA ASP A 1011 5.97 25.49 -0.76
C ASP A 1011 4.45 25.76 -0.70
N TYR A 1012 3.64 24.71 -0.49
CA TYR A 1012 2.18 24.80 -0.39
C TYR A 1012 1.64 25.25 0.98
N LEU A 1013 2.50 25.42 1.99
CA LEU A 1013 2.12 25.75 3.37
C LEU A 1013 2.50 27.18 3.80
N ASP A 1014 3.35 27.86 3.04
CA ASP A 1014 4.04 29.09 3.47
C ASP A 1014 3.55 30.38 2.77
N LEU A 1015 2.26 30.43 2.40
CA LEU A 1015 1.55 31.70 2.11
C LEU A 1015 0.86 32.30 3.35
N ALA A 1016 0.87 31.60 4.48
CA ALA A 1016 0.20 32.02 5.72
C ALA A 1016 1.15 32.51 6.83
N ALA A 1017 2.46 32.29 6.71
CA ALA A 1017 3.48 32.79 7.64
C ALA A 1017 4.46 33.73 6.91
N SER A 1018 4.79 34.87 7.52
CA SER A 1018 5.52 35.95 6.83
C SER A 1018 7.01 35.99 7.19
N THR A 1019 7.84 35.35 6.36
CA THR A 1019 9.32 35.54 6.24
C THR A 1019 10.21 35.19 7.45
N PRO A 1020 11.46 34.73 7.23
CA PRO A 1020 12.23 34.04 8.27
C PRO A 1020 13.13 34.95 9.12
N ALA A 1021 13.10 34.69 10.43
CA ALA A 1021 14.29 34.69 11.28
C ALA A 1021 14.56 33.24 11.75
N ASP A 1022 15.71 32.98 12.37
CA ASP A 1022 16.08 31.71 13.02
C ASP A 1022 16.29 30.47 12.11
N ALA A 1023 16.53 30.69 10.82
CA ALA A 1023 16.95 29.64 9.86
C ALA A 1023 18.49 29.60 9.59
N LEU A 1024 19.32 30.03 10.55
CA LEU A 1024 20.79 29.98 10.46
C LEU A 1024 21.46 29.52 11.78
N LEU A 1025 21.10 28.33 12.25
CA LEU A 1025 21.92 27.55 13.18
C LEU A 1025 22.09 26.12 12.63
N TYR A 1026 23.20 25.91 11.94
CA TYR A 1026 23.80 24.57 11.83
C TYR A 1026 24.43 24.27 13.19
N ASP A 1027 23.83 23.34 13.94
CA ASP A 1027 24.42 22.83 15.18
C ASP A 1027 25.21 21.55 14.87
N ASP A 1028 26.53 21.71 14.67
CA ASP A 1028 27.47 20.64 14.32
C ASP A 1028 27.75 19.74 15.55
N ALA A 1029 26.78 18.87 15.84
CA ALA A 1029 26.75 18.08 17.07
C ALA A 1029 26.85 16.55 16.84
N LEU A 1030 27.83 16.08 16.05
CA LEU A 1030 28.34 14.69 16.16
C LEU A 1030 29.79 14.52 15.68
N SER A 1031 30.64 14.02 16.60
CA SER A 1031 32.01 13.47 16.41
C SER A 1031 33.22 14.40 16.30
N GLU A 1032 33.51 15.13 17.39
CA GLU A 1032 34.88 15.15 17.92
C GLU A 1032 35.07 14.06 19.01
N GLU A 1033 36.31 13.93 19.49
CA GLU A 1033 36.84 12.97 20.48
C GLU A 1033 37.02 11.50 20.03
N ASP A 1034 38.12 11.27 19.32
CA ASP A 1034 39.01 10.11 19.53
C ASP A 1034 40.47 10.46 19.14
N THR A 1035 41.07 11.44 19.83
CA THR A 1035 42.52 11.70 19.81
C THR A 1035 43.06 11.84 21.25
N PRO A 1036 44.22 11.25 21.58
CA PRO A 1036 44.69 11.20 22.96
C PRO A 1036 45.43 12.48 23.39
N LEU A 1037 45.20 12.90 24.63
CA LEU A 1037 45.97 13.95 25.29
C LEU A 1037 47.45 13.54 25.42
N VAL A 1038 48.36 14.40 24.95
CA VAL A 1038 49.80 14.31 25.17
C VAL A 1038 50.25 15.55 25.96
N ASP A 1039 51.07 15.34 26.97
CA ASP A 1039 51.49 16.36 27.93
C ASP A 1039 52.35 17.47 27.30
N CYS A 1040 52.21 18.70 27.80
CA CYS A 1040 52.75 19.91 27.21
C CYS A 1040 53.91 20.49 28.03
N ASN A 1041 55.16 20.23 27.60
CA ASN A 1041 56.34 20.88 28.17
C ASN A 1041 57.42 21.22 27.13
N ASN A 1042 57.40 22.47 26.65
CA ASN A 1042 58.55 23.39 26.43
C ASN A 1042 58.21 24.46 25.36
N ALA A 1043 58.73 25.68 25.55
CA ALA A 1043 58.45 26.89 24.76
C ALA A 1043 59.67 27.31 23.90
N PRO A 1044 59.70 28.47 23.16
CA PRO A 1044 58.65 29.45 22.86
C PRO A 1044 58.54 29.91 21.36
N LEU A 1045 57.61 30.85 21.13
CA LEU A 1045 57.45 31.84 20.02
C LEU A 1045 58.78 32.40 19.39
N PRO A 1046 58.80 33.08 18.19
CA PRO A 1046 57.74 33.95 17.64
C PRO A 1046 57.61 34.16 16.09
N ARG A 1047 56.64 35.02 15.68
CA ARG A 1047 56.60 36.00 14.54
C ARG A 1047 55.72 35.78 13.28
N THR A 1048 54.75 36.71 13.16
CA THR A 1048 54.33 37.53 11.99
C THR A 1048 53.70 36.95 10.71
N LEU A 1049 52.48 37.46 10.45
CA LEU A 1049 51.89 37.97 9.18
C LEU A 1049 52.91 38.38 8.08
N PRO A 1050 52.53 38.42 6.76
CA PRO A 1050 51.23 38.92 6.27
C PRO A 1050 50.64 38.24 5.01
N SER A 1051 49.58 38.86 4.49
CA SER A 1051 48.91 38.63 3.20
C SER A 1051 49.65 39.25 2.00
N THR A 1052 49.05 39.15 0.79
CA THR A 1052 49.50 39.68 -0.52
C THR A 1052 50.60 38.83 -1.20
N TRP A 1053 50.86 38.89 -2.52
CA TRP A 1053 50.45 39.85 -3.56
C TRP A 1053 50.53 39.29 -5.01
N ILE A 1054 50.34 40.18 -6.01
CA ILE A 1054 50.75 40.11 -7.45
C ILE A 1054 49.79 39.38 -8.44
N GLU A 1055 49.36 39.95 -9.60
CA GLU A 1055 49.38 41.31 -10.18
C GLU A 1055 48.25 41.47 -11.25
N ASN A 1056 47.54 42.61 -11.39
CA ASN A 1056 47.78 43.82 -12.23
C ASN A 1056 47.86 43.58 -13.77
N LYS A 1057 47.33 44.42 -14.71
CA LYS A 1057 46.56 45.70 -14.66
C LYS A 1057 46.00 46.15 -16.05
N LEU A 1058 44.86 46.88 -16.04
CA LEU A 1058 44.43 48.00 -16.96
C LEU A 1058 44.22 47.71 -18.47
N TYR A 1059 43.47 48.48 -19.30
CA TYR A 1059 42.62 49.71 -19.21
C TYR A 1059 41.31 49.45 -20.04
N GLY A 1060 40.24 50.27 -20.08
CA GLY A 1060 39.97 51.64 -19.58
C GLY A 1060 38.48 52.03 -19.68
N MET A 1061 38.14 53.33 -19.57
CA MET A 1061 36.75 53.84 -19.32
C MET A 1061 36.05 54.51 -20.50
N SER A 1062 34.71 54.61 -20.45
CA SER A 1062 33.95 55.88 -20.64
C SER A 1062 32.46 55.77 -20.27
N TYR A 1063 31.89 56.81 -19.63
CA TYR A 1063 30.44 56.99 -19.37
C TYR A 1063 29.87 58.18 -20.15
N PRO A 1064 28.59 58.11 -20.56
CA PRO A 1064 27.56 59.11 -20.20
C PRO A 1064 26.31 58.42 -19.57
N ASN A 1065 25.33 59.08 -18.93
CA ASN A 1065 25.19 60.47 -18.46
C ASN A 1065 24.10 60.55 -17.35
N TRP A 1066 23.83 61.75 -16.82
CA TRP A 1066 22.69 62.12 -15.94
C TRP A 1066 22.09 63.45 -16.46
N PRO A 1067 20.79 63.79 -16.26
CA PRO A 1067 20.18 64.05 -14.93
C PRO A 1067 18.66 63.66 -14.84
N GLU A 1068 17.78 64.02 -13.88
CA GLU A 1068 17.81 64.81 -12.62
C GLU A 1068 16.58 64.48 -11.71
N LYS A 1069 16.50 65.13 -10.53
CA LYS A 1069 15.30 65.56 -9.75
C LYS A 1069 14.20 64.55 -9.32
N SER A 1070 14.12 64.37 -8.01
CA SER A 1070 12.87 64.15 -7.24
C SER A 1070 12.38 65.48 -6.62
N PRO A 1071 11.06 65.63 -6.38
CA PRO A 1071 10.55 66.53 -5.34
C PRO A 1071 9.50 65.86 -4.41
N VAL A 1072 9.88 65.55 -3.16
CA VAL A 1072 9.53 66.33 -1.93
C VAL A 1072 8.05 66.80 -1.78
N PRO A 1073 7.37 66.70 -0.59
CA PRO A 1073 7.52 65.82 0.60
C PRO A 1073 6.16 65.45 1.33
N LEU A 1074 6.22 64.99 2.60
CA LEU A 1074 5.14 64.96 3.64
C LEU A 1074 3.97 63.95 3.41
N ASN A 1075 3.16 63.53 4.40
CA ASN A 1075 3.13 63.81 5.85
C ASN A 1075 2.66 62.58 6.68
N ARG A 1076 2.72 62.67 8.03
CA ARG A 1076 2.21 61.66 8.99
C ARG A 1076 1.20 62.29 9.94
N HIS A 1077 -0.08 61.89 9.93
CA HIS A 1077 -1.02 62.15 11.04
C HIS A 1077 -2.26 61.22 11.00
N ASP A 1078 -2.52 60.60 12.15
CA ASP A 1078 -3.79 60.28 12.83
C ASP A 1078 -4.97 59.55 12.14
N ALA A 1079 -5.76 58.90 12.99
CA ALA A 1079 -6.84 57.98 12.61
C ALA A 1079 -8.23 58.62 12.67
N THR A 1080 -9.20 58.05 11.96
CA THR A 1080 -10.58 57.82 12.45
C THR A 1080 -11.38 56.90 11.51
N ASN A 1081 -12.20 56.02 12.09
CA ASN A 1081 -13.41 55.46 11.46
C ASN A 1081 -14.55 56.50 11.56
N PRO A 1082 -15.66 56.48 10.76
CA PRO A 1082 -16.32 55.26 10.26
C PRO A 1082 -17.11 55.33 8.89
N VAL A 1083 -17.78 54.21 8.53
CA VAL A 1083 -19.03 54.09 7.73
C VAL A 1083 -19.03 54.24 6.17
N PHE A 1084 -19.36 53.10 5.50
CA PHE A 1084 -20.05 52.87 4.19
C PHE A 1084 -19.82 53.74 2.94
N THR A 1085 -19.48 53.11 1.78
CA THR A 1085 -20.46 52.67 0.74
C THR A 1085 -19.86 51.83 -0.43
N ARG A 1086 -20.58 50.77 -0.82
CA ARG A 1086 -20.82 50.15 -2.18
C ARG A 1086 -19.73 50.06 -3.29
N TYR A 1087 -19.61 48.83 -3.84
CA TYR A 1087 -19.22 48.43 -5.24
C TYR A 1087 -17.74 48.67 -5.66
N ALA A 1088 -17.10 47.86 -6.53
CA ALA A 1088 -17.51 46.63 -7.27
C ALA A 1088 -16.32 45.69 -7.62
N ASN A 1089 -16.67 44.49 -8.10
CA ASN A 1089 -15.99 43.61 -9.08
C ASN A 1089 -14.77 42.71 -8.72
N ASP A 1090 -14.84 41.50 -9.33
CA ASP A 1090 -13.79 40.55 -9.75
C ASP A 1090 -12.88 39.85 -8.72
N SER A 1091 -12.45 38.57 -8.87
CA SER A 1091 -13.03 37.41 -9.59
C SER A 1091 -12.31 36.09 -9.19
N VAL A 1092 -13.06 35.03 -8.83
CA VAL A 1092 -13.12 33.67 -9.48
C VAL A 1092 -11.77 32.98 -9.90
N TYR A 1093 -11.44 31.68 -9.69
CA TYR A 1093 -12.20 30.42 -9.38
C TYR A 1093 -11.34 29.33 -8.66
N ALA A 1094 -11.91 28.12 -8.54
CA ALA A 1094 -11.44 26.87 -7.91
C ALA A 1094 -12.18 25.70 -8.61
N ASN A 1095 -11.80 24.41 -8.62
CA ASN A 1095 -10.59 23.61 -8.30
C ASN A 1095 -10.94 22.13 -8.74
N TRP A 1096 -10.22 21.08 -8.30
CA TRP A 1096 -10.59 19.64 -8.40
C TRP A 1096 -10.61 19.04 -9.84
N MET A 1097 -10.91 17.74 -10.06
CA MET A 1097 -10.22 16.48 -9.66
C MET A 1097 -10.67 15.26 -10.53
N ALA A 1098 -9.74 14.35 -10.89
CA ALA A 1098 -9.84 12.90 -11.16
C ALA A 1098 -11.02 12.17 -11.90
N LEU A 1099 -10.67 11.40 -12.97
CA LEU A 1099 -11.09 9.99 -13.36
C LEU A 1099 -12.60 9.65 -13.58
N PRO A 1100 -13.06 8.44 -14.05
CA PRO A 1100 -12.41 7.13 -14.39
C PRO A 1100 -12.84 6.47 -15.77
N SER A 1101 -12.78 5.13 -15.93
CA SER A 1101 -13.08 4.29 -17.14
C SER A 1101 -14.12 3.16 -16.87
N PRO A 1102 -14.71 2.41 -17.87
CA PRO A 1102 -14.12 1.20 -18.55
C PRO A 1102 -14.73 0.95 -20.01
N ALA A 1103 -14.96 -0.22 -20.69
CA ALA A 1103 -14.77 -1.70 -20.55
C ALA A 1103 -14.89 -2.53 -21.89
N LYS A 1104 -14.11 -3.64 -22.03
CA LYS A 1104 -14.42 -5.01 -22.62
C LYS A 1104 -14.69 -5.34 -24.13
N ALA A 1105 -14.09 -6.50 -24.54
CA ALA A 1105 -14.52 -7.56 -25.51
C ALA A 1105 -14.15 -7.42 -27.03
N VAL A 1106 -13.86 -8.46 -27.85
CA VAL A 1106 -13.57 -9.93 -27.67
C VAL A 1106 -12.92 -10.59 -28.93
N ASP A 1107 -12.29 -11.77 -28.76
CA ASP A 1107 -11.90 -12.84 -29.74
C ASP A 1107 -10.59 -12.78 -30.59
N LYS A 1108 -10.27 -13.93 -31.23
CA LYS A 1108 -8.92 -14.36 -31.72
C LYS A 1108 -8.74 -14.32 -33.27
N LEU A 1109 -7.49 -14.36 -33.76
CA LEU A 1109 -6.89 -15.58 -34.36
C LEU A 1109 -5.37 -15.48 -34.64
N ASP A 1110 -4.79 -16.60 -35.10
CA ASP A 1110 -3.36 -16.95 -35.19
C ASP A 1110 -2.45 -16.05 -36.07
N SER A 1111 -1.22 -15.85 -35.61
CA SER A 1111 0.05 -16.05 -36.36
C SER A 1111 1.22 -16.26 -35.39
#